data_AF-A0A1E5E2V2-F1
#
_entry.id   AF-A0A1E5E2V2-F1
#
_cell.length_a   1.000
_cell.length_b   1.000
_cell.length_c   1.000
_cell.angle_alpha   90.00
_cell.angle_beta   90.00
_cell.angle_gamma   90.00
#
_symmetry.space_group_name_H-M   'P 1'
#
loop_
_entity.id
_entity.type
_entity.pdbx_description
1 polymer ?
#
loop_
_entity_poly.entity_id
_entity_poly.type
_entity_poly.pdbx_seq_one_letter_code
_entity_poly.pdbx_strand_id
1 'polypeptide(L)'
;MCRIDAPFGNRSLDEKKDPVERFVQALDEFEVKDNFRTLLIKHLSENWIDVFYSSSRLEEALTTANEQNSEPEKCIALAFCQNVNIRFRLQPFRDDDSYRESLLFKFLADVASTYFPTSPHGFYKAGIERHLHSYAWFVRNHYGDEFFLTKEFFNDEAFSSLNENERMHILWDCFYFIAPTFDCLNNHSDDSALVNGLLSLASSNDDSSSPSEHAQSIQLGLEFLRAWLKYDAEMGRISFNPSRFFWDSPWQRLESLVWQKDFDDEEAKSSVTNWLNNTKRDLEKVLILNFNVDSVGDLEAKEWANHIDQYFSDIYRHIQIDIDWRTYEHDKFDIRLKKELEDLCSQLTPKQLEAWIQWSIQQDFDHILSSKQILPELSKSSERWVCETFFGVWKDLFLANLDTLEAREQLHVLSATFPARRGESSEFIRACFEWWRGLFNQLPETNGFPKTLIPEWTVTATRCLHEQNLFPYIDKSIGILRKEVTGACQPEEQKRHDDQLKQLLEGLDRLHPNKSFRHRLLLMRSYTLPLTDESISLGSPFNQSNLTQWYIPVCDLATRLFEKHLDVKLTESAENRLKALMGPYVTCTNELAEFCLSRLRLRKGEKAREKQYTAEQIVEQSSVWRQGYLKALTELGVDLNGKVHKAVYFIKQSDPDPDVRAIASECYKAVRRRTKKNSTIPDLKRGIIAAEWWLLICQRQKLGMVINHEDALKTRRNLMRTP
;
A
#
# COMPACT_ATOMS: atom_id res chain seq x y z
N MET A 1 21.48 -73.72 76.13
CA MET A 1 20.21 -72.95 76.21
C MET A 1 20.24 -71.94 75.08
N CYS A 2 19.48 -72.22 74.02
CA CYS A 2 18.30 -71.43 73.60
C CYS A 2 18.70 -70.24 72.72
N ARG A 3 18.12 -69.97 71.55
CA ARG A 3 17.01 -70.58 70.81
C ARG A 3 17.11 -70.01 69.39
N ILE A 4 17.20 -70.91 68.41
CA ILE A 4 16.54 -70.88 67.09
C ILE A 4 16.28 -69.47 66.52
N ASP A 5 17.17 -69.04 65.62
CA ASP A 5 16.78 -68.25 64.44
C ASP A 5 17.28 -69.04 63.22
N ALA A 6 16.43 -69.97 62.78
CA ALA A 6 16.61 -70.63 61.49
C ALA A 6 16.25 -69.61 60.39
N PRO A 7 17.04 -69.56 59.29
CA PRO A 7 16.82 -68.63 58.21
C PRO A 7 15.53 -68.98 57.51
N PHE A 8 14.65 -68.00 57.29
CA PHE A 8 13.49 -68.17 56.42
C PHE A 8 13.95 -68.35 54.97
N GLY A 9 14.30 -69.59 54.62
CA GLY A 9 14.25 -70.07 53.24
C GLY A 9 12.80 -70.33 52.85
N ASN A 10 12.45 -69.92 51.61
CA ASN A 10 11.29 -70.34 50.84
C ASN A 10 9.99 -70.55 51.63
N ARG A 11 9.26 -69.48 51.94
CA ARG A 11 7.81 -69.59 52.15
C ARG A 11 7.14 -69.50 50.79
N SER A 12 6.63 -70.62 50.27
CA SER A 12 5.54 -70.58 49.29
C SER A 12 4.33 -69.98 50.00
N LEU A 13 4.12 -68.68 49.85
CA LEU A 13 2.89 -68.03 50.28
C LEU A 13 1.80 -68.46 49.30
N ASP A 14 1.10 -69.54 49.67
CA ASP A 14 -0.19 -70.00 49.13
C ASP A 14 -0.45 -69.57 47.68
N GLU A 15 0.37 -70.07 46.74
CA GLU A 15 0.20 -69.77 45.32
C GLU A 15 -1.22 -70.15 44.91
N LYS A 16 -2.01 -69.16 44.49
CA LYS A 16 -3.37 -69.40 44.02
C LYS A 16 -3.33 -70.37 42.85
N LYS A 17 -4.22 -71.36 42.89
CA LYS A 17 -4.34 -72.38 41.83
C LYS A 17 -5.13 -71.88 40.63
N ASP A 18 -6.03 -70.92 40.85
CA ASP A 18 -6.75 -70.28 39.76
C ASP A 18 -5.81 -69.35 38.97
N PRO A 19 -5.73 -69.47 37.64
CA PRO A 19 -4.85 -68.65 36.81
C PRO A 19 -5.07 -67.14 36.97
N VAL A 20 -6.32 -66.68 37.05
CA VAL A 20 -6.64 -65.25 37.15
C VAL A 20 -6.26 -64.73 38.53
N GLU A 21 -6.60 -65.47 39.59
CA GLU A 21 -6.21 -65.12 40.95
C GLU A 21 -4.68 -65.13 41.13
N ARG A 22 -3.96 -66.06 40.47
CA ARG A 22 -2.49 -66.11 40.50
C ARG A 22 -1.86 -64.92 39.80
N PHE A 23 -2.46 -64.46 38.70
CA PHE A 23 -2.02 -63.24 38.01
C PHE A 23 -2.18 -62.02 38.91
N VAL A 24 -3.35 -61.86 39.54
CA VAL A 24 -3.61 -60.76 40.47
C VAL A 24 -2.67 -60.83 41.68
N GLN A 25 -2.41 -62.02 42.22
CA GLN A 25 -1.43 -62.23 43.28
C GLN A 25 -0.03 -61.77 42.85
N ALA A 26 0.41 -62.10 41.63
CA ALA A 26 1.70 -61.64 41.11
C ALA A 26 1.77 -60.11 41.02
N LEU A 27 0.70 -59.45 40.57
CA LEU A 27 0.66 -57.98 40.54
C LEU A 27 0.73 -57.36 41.94
N ASP A 28 0.12 -57.99 42.95
CA ASP A 28 0.17 -57.54 44.34
C ASP A 28 1.57 -57.71 44.95
N GLU A 29 2.22 -58.85 44.72
CA GLU A 29 3.58 -59.16 45.19
C GLU A 29 4.63 -58.21 44.61
N PHE A 30 4.40 -57.72 43.39
CA PHE A 30 5.27 -56.75 42.70
C PHE A 30 4.83 -55.29 42.88
N GLU A 31 3.90 -55.04 43.81
CA GLU A 31 3.35 -53.72 44.13
C GLU A 31 2.84 -52.93 42.91
N VAL A 32 2.29 -53.63 41.91
CA VAL A 32 1.74 -53.02 40.70
C VAL A 32 0.40 -52.36 40.99
N LYS A 33 0.34 -51.03 40.80
CA LYS A 33 -0.78 -50.16 41.17
C LYS A 33 -1.36 -49.41 39.96
N ASP A 34 -2.43 -48.67 40.22
CA ASP A 34 -3.01 -47.65 39.35
C ASP A 34 -3.36 -48.12 37.93
N ASN A 35 -3.20 -47.24 36.93
CA ASN A 35 -3.62 -47.51 35.55
C ASN A 35 -2.81 -48.65 34.92
N PHE A 36 -1.54 -48.80 35.30
CA PHE A 36 -0.74 -49.94 34.86
C PHE A 36 -1.36 -51.26 35.30
N ARG A 37 -1.78 -51.37 36.57
CA ARG A 37 -2.50 -52.55 37.07
C ARG A 37 -3.79 -52.83 36.29
N THR A 38 -4.62 -51.80 36.10
CA THR A 38 -5.91 -51.93 35.41
C THR A 38 -5.73 -52.46 33.98
N LEU A 39 -4.76 -51.93 33.24
CA LEU A 39 -4.47 -52.34 31.88
C LEU A 39 -3.96 -53.78 31.80
N LEU A 40 -3.08 -54.20 32.71
CA LEU A 40 -2.60 -55.59 32.76
C LEU A 40 -3.72 -56.56 33.08
N ILE A 41 -4.60 -56.24 34.04
CA ILE A 41 -5.75 -57.09 34.35
C ILE A 41 -6.68 -57.21 33.14
N LYS A 42 -7.01 -56.09 32.48
CA LYS A 42 -7.91 -56.06 31.32
C LYS A 42 -7.43 -56.96 30.17
N HIS A 43 -6.14 -56.93 29.85
CA HIS A 43 -5.63 -57.57 28.64
C HIS A 43 -4.96 -58.92 28.86
N LEU A 44 -4.45 -59.19 30.07
CA LEU A 44 -3.59 -60.35 30.32
C LEU A 44 -4.14 -61.30 31.39
N SER A 45 -5.06 -60.89 32.28
CA SER A 45 -5.46 -61.74 33.42
C SER A 45 -6.00 -63.12 33.05
N GLU A 46 -6.71 -63.25 31.92
CA GLU A 46 -7.26 -64.52 31.44
C GLU A 46 -6.27 -65.34 30.60
N ASN A 47 -5.30 -64.69 29.96
CA ASN A 47 -4.44 -65.28 28.92
C ASN A 47 -2.94 -65.26 29.26
N TRP A 48 -2.55 -64.79 30.44
CA TRP A 48 -1.14 -64.59 30.80
C TRP A 48 -0.32 -65.88 30.76
N ILE A 49 -0.92 -67.05 30.99
CA ILE A 49 -0.24 -68.35 30.88
C ILE A 49 0.17 -68.61 29.43
N ASP A 50 -0.67 -68.24 28.45
CA ASP A 50 -0.33 -68.40 27.03
C ASP A 50 0.78 -67.43 26.61
N VAL A 51 0.79 -66.23 27.20
CA VAL A 51 1.78 -65.17 26.94
C VAL A 51 3.14 -65.44 27.60
N PHE A 52 3.16 -65.77 28.90
CA PHE A 52 4.38 -65.88 29.69
C PHE A 52 4.81 -67.33 29.99
N TYR A 53 3.95 -68.33 29.74
CA TYR A 53 4.15 -69.77 29.98
C TYR A 53 4.25 -70.21 31.45
N SER A 54 4.91 -69.44 32.31
CA SER A 54 5.07 -69.75 33.74
C SER A 54 5.05 -68.50 34.60
N SER A 55 4.73 -68.67 35.89
CA SER A 55 4.79 -67.59 36.90
C SER A 55 6.17 -66.94 36.94
N SER A 56 7.24 -67.74 36.92
CA SER A 56 8.63 -67.24 36.93
C SER A 56 8.94 -66.23 35.80
N ARG A 57 8.35 -66.43 34.61
CA ARG A 57 8.56 -65.57 33.44
C ARG A 57 7.70 -64.32 33.46
N LEU A 58 6.50 -64.41 34.05
CA LEU A 58 5.66 -63.26 34.35
C LEU A 58 6.37 -62.36 35.38
N GLU A 59 6.90 -62.93 36.45
CA GLU A 59 7.62 -62.22 37.51
C GLU A 59 8.90 -61.56 37.00
N GLU A 60 9.65 -62.21 36.10
CA GLU A 60 10.81 -61.61 35.40
C GLU A 60 10.39 -60.41 34.54
N ALA A 61 9.28 -60.52 33.81
CA ALA A 61 8.74 -59.42 33.01
C ALA A 61 8.26 -58.24 33.88
N LEU A 62 7.60 -58.52 35.01
CA LEU A 62 7.18 -57.50 35.98
C LEU A 62 8.38 -56.84 36.67
N THR A 63 9.44 -57.60 36.96
CA THR A 63 10.71 -57.05 37.48
C THR A 63 11.29 -56.05 36.50
N THR A 64 11.44 -56.46 35.24
CA THR A 64 11.99 -55.62 34.16
C THR A 64 11.13 -54.36 33.93
N ALA A 65 9.80 -54.51 33.96
CA ALA A 65 8.90 -53.37 33.85
C ALA A 65 9.08 -52.41 35.03
N ASN A 66 9.17 -52.91 36.26
CA ASN A 66 9.34 -52.08 37.47
C ASN A 66 10.68 -51.34 37.55
N GLU A 67 11.68 -51.67 36.73
CA GLU A 67 12.90 -50.87 36.58
C GLU A 67 12.65 -49.54 35.87
N GLN A 68 11.51 -49.36 35.19
CA GLN A 68 11.16 -48.11 34.52
C GLN A 68 10.54 -47.09 35.49
N ASN A 69 10.79 -45.81 35.21
CA ASN A 69 10.42 -44.71 36.11
C ASN A 69 8.96 -44.26 35.97
N SER A 70 8.35 -44.46 34.80
CA SER A 70 6.97 -44.01 34.51
C SER A 70 6.04 -45.17 34.13
N GLU A 71 4.76 -45.10 34.52
CA GLU A 71 3.74 -46.10 34.15
C GLU A 71 3.68 -46.44 32.64
N PRO A 72 3.71 -45.46 31.70
CA PRO A 72 3.72 -45.79 30.27
C PRO A 72 4.97 -46.56 29.84
N GLU A 73 6.16 -46.21 30.36
CA GLU A 73 7.39 -46.97 30.09
C GLU A 73 7.31 -48.39 30.65
N LYS A 74 6.67 -48.58 31.83
CA LYS A 74 6.42 -49.92 32.39
C LYS A 74 5.55 -50.76 31.47
N CYS A 75 4.47 -50.18 30.92
CA CYS A 75 3.61 -50.83 29.93
C CYS A 75 4.41 -51.26 28.69
N ILE A 76 5.24 -50.37 28.14
CA ILE A 76 6.04 -50.62 26.93
C ILE A 76 7.10 -51.69 27.22
N ALA A 77 7.85 -51.59 28.32
CA ALA A 77 8.85 -52.58 28.70
C ALA A 77 8.25 -53.98 28.86
N LEU A 78 7.04 -54.08 29.43
CA LEU A 78 6.31 -55.34 29.54
C LEU A 78 5.87 -55.86 28.16
N ALA A 79 5.35 -54.99 27.29
CA ALA A 79 4.91 -55.33 25.94
C ALA A 79 6.04 -55.91 25.06
N PHE A 80 7.28 -55.44 25.25
CA PHE A 80 8.45 -55.85 24.46
C PHE A 80 9.41 -56.81 25.19
N CYS A 81 9.02 -57.35 26.35
CA CYS A 81 9.82 -58.34 27.08
C CYS A 81 10.04 -59.61 26.23
N GLN A 82 11.25 -60.18 26.26
CA GLN A 82 11.64 -61.36 25.44
C GLN A 82 10.67 -62.54 25.56
N ASN A 83 10.04 -62.74 26.72
CA ASN A 83 9.09 -63.82 26.96
C ASN A 83 7.76 -63.65 26.19
N VAL A 84 7.31 -62.40 25.98
CA VAL A 84 6.14 -62.05 25.14
C VAL A 84 6.47 -62.25 23.65
N ASN A 85 7.71 -61.93 23.27
CA ASN A 85 8.19 -61.92 21.89
C ASN A 85 8.30 -63.32 21.25
N ILE A 86 8.54 -64.37 22.05
CA ILE A 86 8.81 -65.73 21.54
C ILE A 86 7.52 -66.49 21.16
N ARG A 87 6.39 -66.25 21.84
CA ARG A 87 5.15 -67.03 21.62
C ARG A 87 4.09 -66.35 20.77
N PHE A 88 4.10 -65.03 20.65
CA PHE A 88 3.13 -64.36 19.80
C PHE A 88 3.37 -64.60 18.30
N ARG A 89 4.57 -64.99 17.82
CA ARG A 89 4.91 -65.01 16.37
C ARG A 89 4.57 -63.70 15.63
N LEU A 90 4.25 -62.64 16.35
CA LEU A 90 4.00 -61.32 15.82
C LEU A 90 5.35 -60.64 15.81
N GLN A 91 5.91 -60.38 14.62
CA GLN A 91 6.83 -59.26 14.53
C GLN A 91 5.97 -58.03 14.84
N PRO A 92 6.19 -57.31 15.94
CA PRO A 92 5.45 -56.09 16.24
C PRO A 92 5.49 -55.18 15.02
N PHE A 93 4.35 -54.59 14.66
CA PHE A 93 4.25 -53.67 13.52
C PHE A 93 4.46 -54.35 12.13
N ARG A 94 3.95 -55.58 11.95
CA ARG A 94 3.75 -56.15 10.61
C ARG A 94 2.58 -55.46 9.91
N ASP A 95 2.76 -55.21 8.62
CA ASP A 95 1.76 -54.67 7.70
C ASP A 95 0.74 -55.75 7.27
N ASP A 96 0.22 -56.51 8.24
CA ASP A 96 -0.84 -57.49 8.02
C ASP A 96 -1.96 -57.36 9.07
N ASP A 97 -3.17 -57.80 8.71
CA ASP A 97 -4.34 -57.73 9.59
C ASP A 97 -4.14 -58.52 10.90
N SER A 98 -3.20 -59.47 10.92
CA SER A 98 -2.92 -60.30 12.09
C SER A 98 -2.31 -59.49 13.26
N TYR A 99 -1.58 -58.42 12.97
CA TYR A 99 -1.10 -57.52 14.02
C TYR A 99 -2.24 -56.71 14.65
N ARG A 100 -3.14 -56.14 13.85
CA ARG A 100 -4.27 -55.32 14.36
C ARG A 100 -5.26 -56.12 15.20
N GLU A 101 -5.42 -57.41 14.91
CA GLU A 101 -6.26 -58.30 15.71
C GLU A 101 -5.58 -58.79 17.00
N SER A 102 -4.27 -58.56 17.15
CA SER A 102 -3.48 -59.09 18.27
C SER A 102 -3.81 -58.48 19.63
N LEU A 103 -3.63 -59.28 20.69
CA LEU A 103 -3.71 -58.81 22.07
C LEU A 103 -2.67 -57.71 22.36
N LEU A 104 -1.49 -57.79 21.73
CA LEU A 104 -0.44 -56.78 21.86
C LEU A 104 -0.89 -55.43 21.31
N PHE A 105 -1.52 -55.39 20.13
CA PHE A 105 -2.07 -54.17 19.56
C PHE A 105 -3.17 -53.58 20.44
N LYS A 106 -4.13 -54.39 20.89
CA LYS A 106 -5.23 -53.94 21.77
C LYS A 106 -4.71 -53.37 23.10
N PHE A 107 -3.69 -54.01 23.68
CA PHE A 107 -3.02 -53.50 24.88
C PHE A 107 -2.34 -52.16 24.61
N LEU A 108 -1.52 -52.07 23.56
CA LEU A 108 -0.81 -50.84 23.21
C LEU A 108 -1.75 -49.69 22.81
N ALA A 109 -2.89 -49.99 22.17
CA ALA A 109 -3.91 -48.99 21.83
C ALA A 109 -4.59 -48.43 23.10
N ASP A 110 -4.86 -49.27 24.09
CA ASP A 110 -5.37 -48.81 25.38
C ASP A 110 -4.31 -48.03 26.17
N VAL A 111 -3.03 -48.41 26.08
CA VAL A 111 -1.91 -47.62 26.64
C VAL A 111 -1.85 -46.24 25.99
N ALA A 112 -1.92 -46.18 24.64
CA ALA A 112 -1.93 -44.92 23.89
C ALA A 112 -3.10 -44.02 24.31
N SER A 113 -4.33 -44.56 24.34
CA SER A 113 -5.52 -43.78 24.74
C SER A 113 -5.51 -43.34 26.21
N THR A 114 -4.88 -44.13 27.10
CA THR A 114 -4.81 -43.80 28.54
C THR A 114 -3.77 -42.73 28.85
N TYR A 115 -2.57 -42.83 28.25
CA TYR A 115 -1.43 -41.98 28.61
C TYR A 115 -1.03 -40.97 27.54
N PHE A 116 -1.38 -41.19 26.27
CA PHE A 116 -0.97 -40.36 25.13
C PHE A 116 -2.15 -40.05 24.18
N PRO A 117 -3.32 -39.58 24.68
CA PRO A 117 -4.52 -39.42 23.86
C PRO A 117 -4.36 -38.44 22.69
N THR A 118 -3.37 -37.55 22.76
CA THR A 118 -3.08 -36.51 21.75
C THR A 118 -1.62 -36.49 21.32
N SER A 119 -0.82 -37.52 21.65
CA SER A 119 0.62 -37.53 21.33
C SER A 119 1.17 -38.89 20.88
N PRO A 120 0.85 -39.33 19.65
CA PRO A 120 1.51 -40.46 18.99
C PRO A 120 3.05 -40.48 19.06
N HIS A 121 3.70 -39.34 18.86
CA HIS A 121 5.16 -39.18 18.95
C HIS A 121 5.64 -39.33 20.39
N GLY A 122 4.90 -38.80 21.38
CA GLY A 122 5.17 -39.02 22.80
C GLY A 122 5.11 -40.51 23.15
N PHE A 123 4.11 -41.23 22.63
CA PHE A 123 4.00 -42.68 22.80
C PHE A 123 5.17 -43.43 22.16
N TYR A 124 5.59 -43.02 20.96
CA TYR A 124 6.77 -43.59 20.30
C TYR A 124 8.06 -43.40 21.12
N LYS A 125 8.25 -42.18 21.65
CA LYS A 125 9.41 -41.80 22.47
C LYS A 125 9.39 -42.39 23.88
N ALA A 126 8.25 -42.85 24.37
CA ALA A 126 8.14 -43.53 25.66
C ALA A 126 8.80 -44.94 25.68
N GLY A 127 9.41 -45.38 24.59
CA GLY A 127 10.28 -46.57 24.56
C GLY A 127 10.14 -47.43 23.32
N ILE A 128 9.13 -47.19 22.47
CA ILE A 128 8.91 -47.94 21.23
C ILE A 128 10.08 -47.76 20.26
N GLU A 129 10.70 -46.57 20.23
CA GLU A 129 11.87 -46.28 19.38
C GLU A 129 13.08 -47.22 19.59
N ARG A 130 13.18 -47.85 20.78
CA ARG A 130 14.22 -48.84 21.10
C ARG A 130 14.00 -50.17 20.38
N HIS A 131 12.76 -50.42 19.95
CA HIS A 131 12.33 -51.66 19.33
C HIS A 131 12.02 -51.49 17.83
N LEU A 132 11.59 -50.29 17.42
CA LEU A 132 11.32 -49.92 16.04
C LEU A 132 11.93 -48.55 15.78
N HIS A 133 12.98 -48.47 14.96
CA HIS A 133 13.72 -47.22 14.73
C HIS A 133 13.01 -46.21 13.81
N SER A 134 12.00 -46.64 13.04
CA SER A 134 11.28 -45.75 12.13
C SER A 134 9.95 -45.32 12.74
N TYR A 135 9.82 -44.00 12.97
CA TYR A 135 8.57 -43.39 13.42
C TYR A 135 7.45 -43.54 12.38
N ALA A 136 7.77 -43.42 11.10
CA ALA A 136 6.79 -43.60 10.03
C ALA A 136 6.21 -45.04 10.02
N TRP A 137 7.06 -46.06 10.17
CA TRP A 137 6.58 -47.44 10.33
C TRP A 137 5.68 -47.62 11.55
N PHE A 138 6.03 -46.98 12.68
CA PHE A 138 5.20 -47.04 13.87
C PHE A 138 3.81 -46.44 13.60
N VAL A 139 3.77 -45.25 12.99
CA VAL A 139 2.52 -44.54 12.71
C VAL A 139 1.63 -45.33 11.76
N ARG A 140 2.17 -45.83 10.64
CA ARG A 140 1.42 -46.65 9.67
C ARG A 140 0.78 -47.88 10.31
N ASN A 141 1.56 -48.63 11.08
CA ASN A 141 1.08 -49.89 11.65
C ASN A 141 0.15 -49.68 12.84
N HIS A 142 0.33 -48.60 13.61
CA HIS A 142 -0.47 -48.36 14.81
C HIS A 142 -1.73 -47.52 14.54
N TYR A 143 -1.64 -46.51 13.66
CA TYR A 143 -2.73 -45.56 13.38
C TYR A 143 -3.27 -45.63 11.94
N GLY A 144 -2.52 -46.23 11.00
CA GLY A 144 -2.89 -46.36 9.60
C GLY A 144 -2.32 -45.26 8.70
N ASP A 145 -2.36 -45.50 7.38
CA ASP A 145 -1.80 -44.59 6.36
C ASP A 145 -2.51 -43.23 6.32
N GLU A 146 -3.83 -43.21 6.48
CA GLU A 146 -4.61 -41.96 6.48
C GLU A 146 -4.20 -41.00 7.61
N PHE A 147 -3.62 -41.52 8.70
CA PHE A 147 -3.24 -40.71 9.84
C PHE A 147 -2.19 -39.65 9.50
N PHE A 148 -1.30 -39.92 8.54
CA PHE A 148 -0.27 -38.96 8.08
C PHE A 148 -0.85 -37.68 7.47
N LEU A 149 -2.13 -37.70 7.07
CA LEU A 149 -2.82 -36.55 6.47
C LEU A 149 -3.73 -35.80 7.47
N THR A 150 -3.74 -36.23 8.74
CA THR A 150 -4.64 -35.70 9.78
C THR A 150 -4.02 -34.56 10.58
N LYS A 151 -4.88 -33.71 11.16
CA LYS A 151 -4.45 -32.60 12.03
C LYS A 151 -3.72 -33.11 13.26
N GLU A 152 -4.16 -34.24 13.80
CA GLU A 152 -3.66 -34.88 15.01
C GLU A 152 -2.20 -35.31 14.85
N PHE A 153 -1.79 -35.79 13.66
CA PHE A 153 -0.40 -36.13 13.38
C PHE A 153 0.53 -34.91 13.46
N PHE A 154 0.16 -33.81 12.79
CA PHE A 154 1.00 -32.60 12.77
C PHE A 154 0.94 -31.83 14.08
N ASN A 155 -0.18 -31.86 14.80
CA ASN A 155 -0.40 -31.11 16.04
C ASN A 155 -0.17 -31.92 17.32
N ASP A 156 0.48 -33.07 17.19
CA ASP A 156 1.01 -33.81 18.32
C ASP A 156 1.86 -32.89 19.22
N GLU A 157 1.55 -32.87 20.51
CA GLU A 157 2.19 -31.99 21.50
C GLU A 157 3.69 -32.23 21.63
N ALA A 158 4.11 -33.50 21.80
CA ALA A 158 5.52 -33.87 21.91
C ALA A 158 6.26 -33.60 20.59
N PHE A 159 5.63 -33.89 19.45
CA PHE A 159 6.22 -33.63 18.13
C PHE A 159 6.34 -32.14 17.83
N SER A 160 5.42 -31.33 18.35
CA SER A 160 5.44 -29.87 18.24
C SER A 160 6.47 -29.22 19.16
N SER A 161 6.88 -29.90 20.23
CA SER A 161 7.90 -29.41 21.17
C SER A 161 9.35 -29.59 20.69
N LEU A 162 9.55 -30.35 19.61
CA LEU A 162 10.86 -30.53 18.99
C LEU A 162 11.38 -29.21 18.41
N ASN A 163 12.70 -29.10 18.27
CA ASN A 163 13.27 -28.00 17.51
C ASN A 163 12.95 -28.15 16.01
N GLU A 164 13.01 -27.04 15.27
CA GLU A 164 12.61 -26.95 13.86
C GLU A 164 13.34 -27.99 12.99
N ASN A 165 14.65 -28.15 13.18
CA ASN A 165 15.47 -29.07 12.40
C ASN A 165 15.11 -30.55 12.64
N GLU A 166 14.94 -30.95 13.89
CA GLU A 166 14.55 -32.32 14.25
C GLU A 166 13.18 -32.67 13.70
N ARG A 167 12.21 -31.75 13.84
CA ARG A 167 10.86 -31.93 13.31
C ARG A 167 10.87 -32.04 11.79
N MET A 168 11.57 -31.14 11.10
CA MET A 168 11.69 -31.18 9.64
C MET A 168 12.33 -32.49 9.16
N HIS A 169 13.36 -32.98 9.85
CA HIS A 169 14.00 -34.25 9.49
C HIS A 169 13.00 -35.41 9.57
N ILE A 170 12.23 -35.51 10.65
CA ILE A 170 11.22 -36.55 10.82
C ILE A 170 10.12 -36.43 9.75
N LEU A 171 9.67 -35.22 9.43
CA LEU A 171 8.64 -35.00 8.42
C LEU A 171 9.12 -35.38 7.01
N TRP A 172 10.38 -35.12 6.67
CA TRP A 172 10.97 -35.59 5.42
C TRP A 172 11.13 -37.12 5.39
N ASP A 173 11.53 -37.74 6.50
CA ASP A 173 11.57 -39.21 6.59
C ASP A 173 10.18 -39.83 6.40
N CYS A 174 9.13 -39.21 6.96
CA CYS A 174 7.74 -39.61 6.71
C CYS A 174 7.33 -39.41 5.25
N PHE A 175 7.71 -38.29 4.63
CA PHE A 175 7.42 -38.03 3.21
C PHE A 175 8.04 -39.10 2.30
N TYR A 176 9.31 -39.41 2.49
CA TYR A 176 10.02 -40.47 1.76
C TYR A 176 9.39 -41.85 1.97
N PHE A 177 8.95 -42.13 3.20
CA PHE A 177 8.25 -43.37 3.51
C PHE A 177 6.89 -43.50 2.79
N ILE A 178 6.09 -42.44 2.73
CA ILE A 178 4.76 -42.42 2.11
C ILE A 178 4.87 -42.40 0.58
N ALA A 179 5.89 -41.72 0.05
CA ALA A 179 6.13 -41.55 -1.37
C ALA A 179 7.54 -41.98 -1.77
N PRO A 180 7.83 -43.30 -1.83
CA PRO A 180 9.18 -43.84 -2.09
C PRO A 180 9.77 -43.44 -3.44
N THR A 181 8.93 -43.00 -4.39
CA THR A 181 9.41 -42.46 -5.67
C THR A 181 10.33 -41.24 -5.49
N PHE A 182 10.19 -40.50 -4.39
CA PHE A 182 11.06 -39.36 -4.07
C PHE A 182 12.37 -39.75 -3.36
N ASP A 183 12.58 -41.01 -2.95
CA ASP A 183 13.81 -41.45 -2.24
C ASP A 183 15.09 -41.17 -3.01
N CYS A 184 15.02 -41.15 -4.35
CA CYS A 184 16.15 -40.82 -5.21
C CYS A 184 16.71 -39.41 -4.96
N LEU A 185 15.89 -38.49 -4.46
CA LEU A 185 16.30 -37.13 -4.11
C LEU A 185 17.11 -37.09 -2.80
N ASN A 186 16.99 -38.10 -1.95
CA ASN A 186 17.77 -38.23 -0.72
C ASN A 186 19.06 -39.03 -0.94
N ASN A 187 18.92 -40.20 -1.58
CA ASN A 187 19.98 -41.21 -1.65
C ASN A 187 20.74 -41.23 -3.00
N HIS A 188 20.41 -40.32 -3.93
CA HIS A 188 20.96 -40.28 -5.29
C HIS A 188 20.85 -41.62 -6.04
N SER A 189 19.76 -42.36 -5.80
CA SER A 189 19.44 -43.62 -6.48
C SER A 189 18.81 -43.37 -7.86
N ASP A 190 18.44 -44.43 -8.57
CA ASP A 190 17.79 -44.36 -9.89
C ASP A 190 16.56 -43.44 -9.85
N ASP A 191 16.55 -42.43 -10.73
CA ASP A 191 15.52 -41.39 -10.85
C ASP A 191 14.42 -41.76 -11.86
N SER A 192 14.57 -42.88 -12.57
CA SER A 192 13.67 -43.30 -13.65
C SER A 192 12.22 -43.42 -13.20
N ALA A 193 11.98 -43.96 -11.99
CA ALA A 193 10.62 -44.12 -11.45
C ALA A 193 9.93 -42.76 -11.21
N LEU A 194 10.68 -41.79 -10.65
CA LEU A 194 10.20 -40.44 -10.40
C LEU A 194 9.93 -39.69 -11.72
N VAL A 195 10.88 -39.71 -12.65
CA VAL A 195 10.76 -39.02 -13.94
C VAL A 195 9.60 -39.60 -14.77
N ASN A 196 9.45 -40.92 -14.82
CA ASN A 196 8.33 -41.56 -15.52
C ASN A 196 6.98 -41.24 -14.88
N GLY A 197 6.91 -41.19 -13.54
CA GLY A 197 5.72 -40.77 -12.81
C GLY A 197 5.34 -39.31 -13.09
N LEU A 198 6.32 -38.40 -13.12
CA LEU A 198 6.12 -36.99 -13.44
C LEU A 198 5.65 -36.79 -14.89
N LEU A 199 6.26 -37.50 -15.85
CA LEU A 199 5.82 -37.48 -17.24
C LEU A 199 4.38 -37.96 -17.37
N SER A 200 4.03 -39.05 -16.69
CA SER A 200 2.66 -39.56 -16.66
C SER A 200 1.66 -38.52 -16.12
N LEU A 201 2.04 -37.75 -15.10
CA LEU A 201 1.18 -36.70 -14.51
C LEU A 201 1.11 -35.44 -15.38
N ALA A 202 2.22 -35.06 -16.02
CA ALA A 202 2.28 -33.89 -16.88
C ALA A 202 1.54 -34.12 -18.21
N SER A 203 1.52 -35.35 -18.72
CA SER A 203 0.82 -35.72 -19.95
C SER A 203 -0.65 -36.10 -19.74
N SER A 204 -1.10 -36.36 -18.51
CA SER A 204 -2.50 -36.68 -18.21
C SER A 204 -3.36 -35.42 -18.22
N ASN A 205 -3.60 -34.87 -19.40
CA ASN A 205 -4.76 -34.01 -19.63
C ASN A 205 -5.91 -34.92 -20.10
N ASP A 206 -6.86 -35.22 -19.21
CA ASP A 206 -8.22 -35.64 -19.57
C ASP A 206 -8.53 -37.10 -20.00
N ASP A 207 -7.76 -38.13 -19.64
CA ASP A 207 -8.17 -39.52 -19.93
C ASP A 207 -8.25 -40.48 -18.74
N SER A 208 -9.40 -41.16 -18.69
CA SER A 208 -9.91 -42.19 -17.77
C SER A 208 -9.03 -43.43 -17.48
N SER A 209 -7.72 -43.38 -17.77
CA SER A 209 -6.78 -44.42 -17.38
C SER A 209 -6.29 -44.20 -15.95
N SER A 210 -6.33 -45.25 -15.13
CA SER A 210 -5.75 -45.24 -13.77
C SER A 210 -4.31 -44.71 -13.83
N PRO A 211 -3.93 -43.73 -12.99
CA PRO A 211 -2.55 -43.26 -12.92
C PRO A 211 -1.62 -44.44 -12.66
N SER A 212 -0.41 -44.41 -13.25
CA SER A 212 0.62 -45.40 -12.96
C SER A 212 0.92 -45.47 -11.45
N GLU A 213 1.36 -46.61 -10.93
CA GLU A 213 1.70 -46.75 -9.50
C GLU A 213 2.68 -45.66 -9.02
N HIS A 214 3.64 -45.27 -9.87
CA HIS A 214 4.55 -44.16 -9.58
C HIS A 214 3.83 -42.80 -9.50
N ALA A 215 2.87 -42.53 -10.39
CA ALA A 215 2.08 -41.30 -10.36
C ALA A 215 1.17 -41.22 -9.11
N GLN A 216 0.60 -42.36 -8.67
CA GLN A 216 -0.18 -42.43 -7.43
C GLN A 216 0.69 -42.14 -6.20
N SER A 217 1.90 -42.73 -6.15
CA SER A 217 2.87 -42.47 -5.08
C SER A 217 3.27 -40.99 -5.03
N ILE A 218 3.49 -40.35 -6.18
CA ILE A 218 3.77 -38.91 -6.25
C ILE A 218 2.58 -38.09 -5.72
N GLN A 219 1.35 -38.42 -6.13
CA GLN A 219 0.14 -37.74 -5.64
C GLN A 219 -0.01 -37.82 -4.12
N LEU A 220 0.21 -39.01 -3.52
CA LEU A 220 0.20 -39.19 -2.06
C LEU A 220 1.26 -38.33 -1.37
N GLY A 221 2.47 -38.25 -1.93
CA GLY A 221 3.52 -37.35 -1.43
C GLY A 221 3.09 -35.88 -1.47
N LEU A 222 2.44 -35.45 -2.55
CA LEU A 222 1.92 -34.08 -2.66
C LEU A 222 0.78 -33.81 -1.66
N GLU A 223 -0.10 -34.77 -1.43
CA GLU A 223 -1.15 -34.68 -0.41
C GLU A 223 -0.55 -34.52 0.99
N PHE A 224 0.51 -35.28 1.31
CA PHE A 224 1.25 -35.11 2.55
C PHE A 224 1.86 -33.72 2.68
N LEU A 225 2.52 -33.20 1.63
CA LEU A 225 3.08 -31.84 1.64
C LEU A 225 1.99 -30.77 1.82
N ARG A 226 0.82 -30.94 1.19
CA ARG A 226 -0.34 -30.04 1.37
C ARG A 226 -0.84 -30.08 2.80
N ALA A 227 -1.00 -31.26 3.39
CA ALA A 227 -1.43 -31.42 4.77
C ALA A 227 -0.43 -30.79 5.74
N TRP A 228 0.87 -31.06 5.54
CA TRP A 228 1.94 -30.46 6.33
C TRP A 228 1.88 -28.93 6.28
N LEU A 229 1.95 -28.33 5.09
CA LEU A 229 1.91 -26.88 4.92
C LEU A 229 0.67 -26.27 5.56
N LYS A 230 -0.50 -26.90 5.36
CA LYS A 230 -1.77 -26.45 5.94
C LYS A 230 -1.69 -26.38 7.46
N TYR A 231 -1.38 -27.49 8.13
CA TYR A 231 -1.50 -27.55 9.59
C TYR A 231 -0.38 -26.81 10.31
N ASP A 232 0.83 -26.78 9.74
CA ASP A 232 1.91 -25.97 10.32
C ASP A 232 1.69 -24.47 10.08
N ALA A 233 1.02 -24.05 8.98
CA ALA A 233 0.60 -22.67 8.78
C ALA A 233 -0.52 -22.24 9.75
N GLU A 234 -1.51 -23.11 9.99
CA GLU A 234 -2.59 -22.86 10.98
C GLU A 234 -2.01 -22.61 12.39
N MET A 235 -0.93 -23.31 12.73
CA MET A 235 -0.26 -23.23 14.03
C MET A 235 0.85 -22.18 14.09
N GLY A 236 1.11 -21.45 13.00
CA GLY A 236 2.17 -20.44 12.93
C GLY A 236 3.60 -20.99 13.02
N ARG A 237 3.81 -22.27 12.71
CA ARG A 237 5.16 -22.91 12.74
C ARG A 237 5.97 -22.64 11.47
N ILE A 238 5.29 -22.42 10.35
CA ILE A 238 5.94 -22.08 9.07
C ILE A 238 5.71 -20.60 8.78
N SER A 239 6.79 -19.89 8.45
CA SER A 239 6.67 -18.53 7.90
C SER A 239 6.00 -18.60 6.53
N PHE A 240 5.13 -17.66 6.20
CA PHE A 240 4.54 -17.52 4.86
C PHE A 240 5.58 -17.35 3.73
N ASN A 241 6.88 -17.19 4.05
CA ASN A 241 7.95 -17.21 3.07
C ASN A 241 8.24 -18.66 2.61
N PRO A 242 7.88 -19.02 1.36
CA PRO A 242 8.01 -20.38 0.86
C PRO A 242 9.47 -20.81 0.71
N SER A 243 10.41 -19.85 0.65
CA SER A 243 11.83 -20.16 0.51
C SER A 243 12.33 -21.02 1.66
N ARG A 244 11.85 -20.85 2.90
CA ARG A 244 12.29 -21.73 4.00
C ARG A 244 11.85 -23.19 3.83
N PHE A 245 10.70 -23.41 3.21
CA PHE A 245 10.19 -24.75 2.96
C PHE A 245 10.81 -25.38 1.71
N PHE A 246 11.02 -24.58 0.66
CA PHE A 246 11.50 -25.07 -0.63
C PHE A 246 13.03 -25.05 -0.78
N TRP A 247 13.78 -24.16 -0.10
CA TRP A 247 15.24 -24.15 -0.15
C TRP A 247 15.88 -25.26 0.67
N ASP A 248 16.98 -25.82 0.15
CA ASP A 248 17.72 -26.97 0.68
C ASP A 248 16.81 -28.17 0.99
N SER A 249 15.65 -28.22 0.31
CA SER A 249 14.63 -29.23 0.49
C SER A 249 14.65 -30.24 -0.66
N PRO A 250 13.98 -31.38 -0.50
CA PRO A 250 13.75 -32.32 -1.59
C PRO A 250 13.07 -31.66 -2.80
N TRP A 251 12.25 -30.61 -2.59
CA TRP A 251 11.64 -29.88 -3.70
C TRP A 251 12.67 -29.15 -4.58
N GLN A 252 13.67 -28.49 -4.00
CA GLN A 252 14.73 -27.85 -4.79
C GLN A 252 15.57 -28.87 -5.56
N ARG A 253 15.76 -30.06 -4.97
CA ARG A 253 16.44 -31.18 -5.64
C ARG A 253 15.61 -31.70 -6.81
N LEU A 254 14.28 -31.77 -6.66
CA LEU A 254 13.34 -32.10 -7.73
C LEU A 254 13.38 -31.07 -8.86
N GLU A 255 13.34 -29.77 -8.55
CA GLU A 255 13.49 -28.69 -9.53
C GLU A 255 14.81 -28.82 -10.31
N SER A 256 15.90 -29.05 -9.59
CA SER A 256 17.23 -29.23 -10.19
C SER A 256 17.30 -30.46 -11.08
N LEU A 257 16.67 -31.58 -10.66
CA LEU A 257 16.60 -32.81 -11.42
C LEU A 257 15.87 -32.61 -12.75
N VAL A 258 14.66 -32.04 -12.71
CA VAL A 258 13.86 -31.77 -13.92
C VAL A 258 14.58 -30.81 -14.86
N TRP A 259 15.27 -29.81 -14.33
CA TRP A 259 16.03 -28.85 -15.13
C TRP A 259 17.22 -29.50 -15.85
N GLN A 260 17.99 -30.33 -15.13
CA GLN A 260 19.21 -30.98 -15.62
C GLN A 260 18.96 -32.22 -16.47
N LYS A 261 17.78 -32.84 -16.36
CA LYS A 261 17.44 -34.03 -17.15
C LYS A 261 17.33 -33.66 -18.64
N ASP A 262 18.02 -34.44 -19.45
CA ASP A 262 17.84 -34.45 -20.90
C ASP A 262 16.62 -35.31 -21.21
N PHE A 263 15.55 -34.67 -21.68
CA PHE A 263 14.37 -35.36 -22.18
C PHE A 263 14.51 -35.53 -23.70
N ASP A 264 14.10 -36.68 -24.22
CA ASP A 264 14.12 -36.94 -25.67
C ASP A 264 13.16 -36.02 -26.44
N ASP A 265 12.17 -35.44 -25.75
CA ASP A 265 11.16 -34.54 -26.27
C ASP A 265 11.11 -33.22 -25.47
N GLU A 266 11.32 -32.10 -26.17
CA GLU A 266 11.24 -30.75 -25.62
C GLU A 266 9.81 -30.40 -25.14
N GLU A 267 8.78 -30.97 -25.77
CA GLU A 267 7.38 -30.77 -25.36
C GLU A 267 7.10 -31.47 -24.02
N ALA A 268 7.67 -32.65 -23.81
CA ALA A 268 7.63 -33.35 -22.53
C ALA A 268 8.35 -32.58 -21.42
N LYS A 269 9.54 -32.03 -21.69
CA LYS A 269 10.28 -31.18 -20.72
C LYS A 269 9.47 -29.95 -20.33
N SER A 270 8.88 -29.26 -21.32
CA SER A 270 8.02 -28.10 -21.09
C SER A 270 6.80 -28.46 -20.23
N SER A 271 6.15 -29.59 -20.54
CA SER A 271 4.96 -30.07 -19.82
C SER A 271 5.27 -30.38 -18.34
N VAL A 272 6.36 -31.11 -18.07
CA VAL A 272 6.79 -31.42 -16.69
C VAL A 272 7.18 -30.15 -15.94
N THR A 273 7.87 -29.23 -16.59
CA THR A 273 8.25 -27.93 -15.98
C THR A 273 7.02 -27.11 -15.62
N ASN A 274 6.02 -27.05 -16.50
CA ASN A 274 4.75 -26.35 -16.24
C ASN A 274 3.96 -27.02 -15.11
N TRP A 275 3.90 -28.35 -15.09
CA TRP A 275 3.26 -29.10 -14.01
C TRP A 275 3.93 -28.83 -12.66
N LEU A 276 5.26 -28.81 -12.62
CA LEU A 276 6.04 -28.54 -11.40
C LEU A 276 5.77 -27.12 -10.88
N ASN A 277 5.81 -26.12 -11.78
CA ASN A 277 5.53 -24.73 -11.44
C ASN A 277 4.09 -24.53 -10.93
N ASN A 278 3.11 -25.16 -11.58
CA ASN A 278 1.72 -25.11 -11.12
C ASN A 278 1.55 -25.77 -9.75
N THR A 279 2.18 -26.93 -9.52
CA THR A 279 2.12 -27.63 -8.24
C THR A 279 2.77 -26.83 -7.12
N LYS A 280 3.91 -26.19 -7.38
CA LYS A 280 4.56 -25.27 -6.43
C LYS A 280 3.63 -24.12 -6.06
N ARG A 281 2.98 -23.52 -7.04
CA ARG A 281 2.03 -22.43 -6.84
C ARG A 281 0.80 -22.88 -6.03
N ASP A 282 0.31 -24.10 -6.25
CA ASP A 282 -0.76 -24.67 -5.43
C ASP A 282 -0.34 -24.87 -3.97
N LEU A 283 0.90 -25.33 -3.73
CA LEU A 283 1.45 -25.45 -2.38
C LEU A 283 1.62 -24.07 -1.70
N GLU A 284 2.09 -23.06 -2.44
CA GLU A 284 2.15 -21.67 -1.98
C GLU A 284 0.75 -21.13 -1.64
N LYS A 285 -0.27 -21.43 -2.46
CA LYS A 285 -1.67 -21.07 -2.18
C LYS A 285 -2.14 -21.70 -0.87
N VAL A 286 -1.85 -22.99 -0.63
CA VAL A 286 -2.20 -23.67 0.63
C VAL A 286 -1.57 -22.97 1.83
N LEU A 287 -0.30 -22.60 1.74
CA LEU A 287 0.40 -21.86 2.80
C LEU A 287 -0.27 -20.51 3.08
N ILE A 288 -0.54 -19.73 2.03
CA ILE A 288 -1.16 -18.39 2.14
C ILE A 288 -2.54 -18.46 2.78
N LEU A 289 -3.39 -19.39 2.33
CA LEU A 289 -4.78 -19.51 2.79
C LEU A 289 -4.89 -19.94 4.26
N ASN A 290 -4.00 -20.83 4.71
CA ASN A 290 -4.07 -21.40 6.06
C ASN A 290 -3.20 -20.65 7.08
N PHE A 291 -2.44 -19.64 6.66
CA PHE A 291 -1.65 -18.82 7.57
C PHE A 291 -2.55 -18.03 8.53
N ASN A 292 -2.33 -18.22 9.83
CA ASN A 292 -3.13 -17.59 10.86
C ASN A 292 -2.68 -16.14 11.15
N VAL A 293 -3.26 -15.19 10.40
CA VAL A 293 -3.02 -13.75 10.58
C VAL A 293 -3.45 -13.25 11.97
N ASP A 294 -4.32 -13.97 12.69
CA ASP A 294 -4.82 -13.55 14.00
C ASP A 294 -3.83 -13.71 15.14
N SER A 295 -2.88 -14.64 14.99
CA SER A 295 -1.92 -14.97 16.03
C SER A 295 -0.61 -14.19 15.94
N VAL A 296 -0.45 -13.34 14.92
CA VAL A 296 0.84 -12.71 14.59
C VAL A 296 0.83 -11.20 14.80
N GLY A 297 2.02 -10.62 14.98
CA GLY A 297 2.17 -9.17 15.10
C GLY A 297 2.03 -8.43 13.77
N ASP A 298 1.86 -7.11 13.83
CA ASP A 298 1.65 -6.25 12.65
C ASP A 298 2.71 -6.39 11.56
N LEU A 299 3.97 -6.66 11.93
CA LEU A 299 5.07 -6.82 10.97
C LEU A 299 4.89 -8.09 10.13
N GLU A 300 4.61 -9.22 10.78
CA GLU A 300 4.39 -10.51 10.11
C GLU A 300 3.13 -10.49 9.25
N ALA A 301 2.06 -9.81 9.71
CA ALA A 301 0.86 -9.60 8.91
C ALA A 301 1.15 -8.79 7.62
N LYS A 302 2.02 -7.77 7.69
CA LYS A 302 2.46 -6.99 6.52
C LYS A 302 3.31 -7.82 5.57
N GLU A 303 4.20 -8.65 6.09
CA GLU A 303 5.03 -9.52 5.25
C GLU A 303 4.20 -10.62 4.55
N TRP A 304 3.20 -11.19 5.25
CA TRP A 304 2.20 -12.07 4.64
C TRP A 304 1.43 -11.35 3.52
N ALA A 305 0.97 -10.12 3.78
CA ALA A 305 0.23 -9.33 2.80
C ALA A 305 1.06 -9.00 1.54
N ASN A 306 2.36 -8.71 1.71
CA ASN A 306 3.30 -8.56 0.59
C ASN A 306 3.44 -9.87 -0.19
N HIS A 307 3.49 -11.01 0.50
CA HIS A 307 3.67 -12.30 -0.16
C HIS A 307 2.45 -12.71 -1.00
N ILE A 308 1.23 -12.54 -0.48
CA ILE A 308 0.00 -12.79 -1.27
C ILE A 308 -0.11 -11.81 -2.45
N ASP A 309 0.38 -10.58 -2.32
CA ASP A 309 0.44 -9.63 -3.45
C ASP A 309 1.38 -10.10 -4.57
N GLN A 310 2.55 -10.64 -4.20
CA GLN A 310 3.52 -11.23 -5.14
C GLN A 310 2.94 -12.46 -5.81
N TYR A 311 2.34 -13.37 -5.03
CA TYR A 311 1.65 -14.56 -5.53
C TYR A 311 0.59 -14.19 -6.59
N PHE A 312 -0.24 -13.19 -6.32
CA PHE A 312 -1.24 -12.73 -7.29
C PHE A 312 -0.60 -12.03 -8.52
N SER A 313 0.51 -11.32 -8.33
CA SER A 313 1.26 -10.71 -9.43
C SER A 313 1.90 -11.76 -10.36
N ASP A 314 2.26 -12.93 -9.83
CA ASP A 314 2.76 -14.04 -10.63
C ASP A 314 1.63 -14.71 -11.43
N ILE A 315 0.43 -14.84 -10.86
CA ILE A 315 -0.77 -15.24 -11.62
C ILE A 315 -1.01 -14.30 -12.81
N TYR A 316 -0.95 -12.98 -12.57
CA TYR A 316 -1.07 -11.98 -13.63
C TYR A 316 -0.07 -12.24 -14.77
N ARG A 317 1.21 -12.47 -14.43
CA ARG A 317 2.28 -12.71 -15.41
C ARG A 317 2.06 -13.99 -16.20
N HIS A 318 1.59 -15.05 -15.56
CA HIS A 318 1.28 -16.31 -16.23
C HIS A 318 0.13 -16.16 -17.22
N ILE A 319 -0.98 -15.54 -16.81
CA ILE A 319 -2.09 -15.27 -17.72
C ILE A 319 -1.61 -14.41 -18.91
N GLN A 320 -0.71 -13.46 -18.67
CA GLN A 320 -0.13 -12.61 -19.71
C GLN A 320 0.68 -13.39 -20.77
N ILE A 321 1.36 -14.47 -20.37
CA ILE A 321 2.13 -15.34 -21.26
C ILE A 321 1.21 -16.26 -22.09
N ASP A 322 0.12 -16.75 -21.50
CA ASP A 322 -0.86 -17.63 -22.16
C ASP A 322 -1.62 -16.93 -23.31
N ILE A 323 -1.56 -15.60 -23.37
CA ILE A 323 -2.32 -14.81 -24.33
C ILE A 323 -1.62 -14.72 -25.67
N ASP A 324 -2.33 -15.11 -26.73
CA ASP A 324 -1.96 -14.74 -28.10
C ASP A 324 -2.29 -13.26 -28.36
N TRP A 325 -1.28 -12.42 -28.26
CA TRP A 325 -1.36 -10.98 -28.53
C TRP A 325 -1.83 -10.63 -29.96
N ARG A 326 -1.84 -11.60 -30.89
CA ARG A 326 -2.27 -11.39 -32.29
C ARG A 326 -3.79 -11.51 -32.47
N THR A 327 -4.48 -12.20 -31.56
CA THR A 327 -5.95 -12.40 -31.58
C THR A 327 -6.65 -11.69 -30.42
N TYR A 328 -5.96 -10.74 -29.79
CA TYR A 328 -6.25 -10.24 -28.46
C TYR A 328 -7.50 -9.36 -28.35
N GLU A 329 -8.48 -9.86 -27.60
CA GLU A 329 -9.58 -9.06 -27.03
C GLU A 329 -9.20 -8.70 -25.59
N HIS A 330 -8.95 -7.40 -25.33
CA HIS A 330 -8.55 -6.89 -24.01
C HIS A 330 -9.51 -7.37 -22.89
N ASP A 331 -10.80 -7.47 -23.19
CA ASP A 331 -11.84 -7.83 -22.23
C ASP A 331 -11.66 -9.25 -21.66
N LYS A 332 -11.10 -10.20 -22.42
CA LYS A 332 -10.93 -11.59 -21.95
C LYS A 332 -9.87 -11.72 -20.86
N PHE A 333 -8.81 -10.92 -20.93
CA PHE A 333 -7.77 -10.90 -19.90
C PHE A 333 -8.31 -10.36 -18.59
N ASP A 334 -8.96 -9.20 -18.64
CA ASP A 334 -9.51 -8.54 -17.45
C ASP A 334 -10.58 -9.42 -16.78
N ILE A 335 -11.42 -10.13 -17.57
CA ILE A 335 -12.39 -11.10 -17.04
C ILE A 335 -11.68 -12.29 -16.34
N ARG A 336 -10.65 -12.88 -16.95
CA ARG A 336 -9.92 -14.02 -16.35
C ARG A 336 -9.21 -13.59 -15.07
N LEU A 337 -8.51 -12.46 -15.10
CA LEU A 337 -7.80 -11.92 -13.94
C LEU A 337 -8.77 -11.56 -12.80
N LYS A 338 -9.92 -10.96 -13.11
CA LYS A 338 -10.98 -10.68 -12.14
C LYS A 338 -11.47 -11.97 -11.47
N LYS A 339 -11.72 -13.01 -12.25
CA LYS A 339 -12.18 -14.31 -11.72
C LYS A 339 -11.16 -14.95 -10.78
N GLU A 340 -9.87 -14.93 -11.12
CA GLU A 340 -8.81 -15.45 -10.24
C GLU A 340 -8.70 -14.67 -8.94
N LEU A 341 -8.84 -13.33 -8.99
CA LEU A 341 -8.84 -12.50 -7.79
C LEU A 341 -10.04 -12.81 -6.90
N GLU A 342 -11.23 -12.92 -7.48
CA GLU A 342 -12.46 -13.23 -6.75
C GLU A 342 -12.42 -14.64 -6.14
N ASP A 343 -11.90 -15.64 -6.87
CA ASP A 343 -11.70 -16.99 -6.37
C ASP A 343 -10.75 -17.00 -5.17
N LEU A 344 -9.61 -16.32 -5.28
CA LEU A 344 -8.63 -16.22 -4.19
C LEU A 344 -9.24 -15.51 -2.98
N CYS A 345 -9.84 -14.32 -3.17
CA CYS A 345 -10.45 -13.56 -2.09
C CYS A 345 -11.60 -14.30 -1.40
N SER A 346 -12.36 -15.13 -2.13
CA SER A 346 -13.45 -15.93 -1.55
C SER A 346 -12.98 -17.02 -0.59
N GLN A 347 -11.71 -17.42 -0.70
CA GLN A 347 -11.07 -18.42 0.17
C GLN A 347 -10.35 -17.79 1.37
N LEU A 348 -10.16 -16.47 1.37
CA LEU A 348 -9.55 -15.75 2.48
C LEU A 348 -10.55 -15.52 3.61
N THR A 349 -10.08 -15.57 4.84
CA THR A 349 -10.83 -15.06 5.98
C THR A 349 -11.00 -13.53 5.88
N PRO A 350 -12.04 -12.94 6.51
CA PRO A 350 -12.25 -11.49 6.47
C PRO A 350 -11.02 -10.68 6.92
N LYS A 351 -10.30 -11.16 7.94
CA LYS A 351 -9.11 -10.48 8.46
C LYS A 351 -7.88 -10.59 7.56
N GLN A 352 -7.69 -11.74 6.91
CA GLN A 352 -6.67 -11.88 5.86
C GLN A 352 -6.94 -10.89 4.72
N LEU A 353 -8.20 -10.79 4.27
CA LEU A 353 -8.59 -9.84 3.24
C LEU A 353 -8.34 -8.39 3.68
N GLU A 354 -8.76 -8.02 4.89
CA GLU A 354 -8.51 -6.68 5.47
C GLU A 354 -7.01 -6.38 5.57
N ALA A 355 -6.19 -7.33 6.02
CA ALA A 355 -4.74 -7.16 6.13
C ALA A 355 -4.08 -6.92 4.76
N TRP A 356 -4.51 -7.64 3.72
CA TRP A 356 -3.99 -7.45 2.37
C TRP A 356 -4.41 -6.09 1.79
N ILE A 357 -5.67 -5.71 1.94
CA ILE A 357 -6.18 -4.40 1.50
C ILE A 357 -5.46 -3.25 2.23
N GLN A 358 -5.33 -3.36 3.55
CA GLN A 358 -4.64 -2.41 4.42
C GLN A 358 -3.19 -2.22 3.99
N TRP A 359 -2.49 -3.31 3.70
CA TRP A 359 -1.11 -3.26 3.20
C TRP A 359 -1.03 -2.56 1.83
N SER A 360 -1.95 -2.85 0.90
CA SER A 360 -2.01 -2.20 -0.42
C SER A 360 -2.22 -0.69 -0.30
N ILE A 361 -3.11 -0.25 0.59
CA ILE A 361 -3.34 1.18 0.88
C ILE A 361 -2.08 1.84 1.45
N GLN A 362 -1.36 1.16 2.35
CA GLN A 362 -0.11 1.70 2.89
C GLN A 362 0.96 1.86 1.80
N GLN A 363 1.11 0.88 0.90
CA GLN A 363 2.05 0.97 -0.21
C GLN A 363 1.72 2.15 -1.14
N ASP A 364 0.44 2.39 -1.39
CA ASP A 364 -0.02 3.55 -2.14
C ASP A 364 0.33 4.86 -1.46
N PHE A 365 0.11 4.96 -0.16
CA PHE A 365 0.42 6.18 0.60
C PHE A 365 1.92 6.43 0.57
N ASP A 366 2.73 5.41 0.84
CA ASP A 366 4.19 5.51 0.78
C ASP A 366 4.68 5.91 -0.62
N HIS A 367 4.08 5.37 -1.68
CA HIS A 367 4.37 5.72 -3.07
C HIS A 367 4.01 7.18 -3.39
N ILE A 368 2.81 7.62 -3.00
CA ILE A 368 2.33 8.97 -3.24
C ILE A 368 3.18 9.99 -2.46
N LEU A 369 3.40 9.75 -1.18
CA LEU A 369 4.13 10.67 -0.29
C LEU A 369 5.62 10.77 -0.65
N SER A 370 6.22 9.71 -1.21
CA SER A 370 7.58 9.76 -1.76
C SER A 370 7.64 10.39 -3.17
N SER A 371 6.51 10.46 -3.88
CA SER A 371 6.43 11.03 -5.22
C SER A 371 6.52 12.55 -5.22
N LYS A 372 7.37 13.09 -6.10
CA LYS A 372 7.45 14.54 -6.39
C LYS A 372 6.45 14.99 -7.45
N GLN A 373 5.60 14.09 -7.94
CA GLN A 373 4.61 14.41 -8.96
C GLN A 373 3.46 15.22 -8.36
N ILE A 374 2.90 16.14 -9.16
CA ILE A 374 1.77 16.99 -8.74
C ILE A 374 0.44 16.21 -8.76
N LEU A 375 0.34 15.20 -9.62
CA LEU A 375 -0.79 14.29 -9.75
C LEU A 375 -0.22 12.88 -9.67
N PRO A 376 0.02 12.36 -8.46
CA PRO A 376 0.58 11.03 -8.31
C PRO A 376 -0.46 9.98 -8.72
N GLU A 377 0.03 8.84 -9.19
CA GLU A 377 -0.80 7.69 -9.51
C GLU A 377 -0.74 6.69 -8.36
N LEU A 378 -1.87 6.09 -8.03
CA LEU A 378 -1.91 4.97 -7.10
C LEU A 378 -1.26 3.74 -7.76
N SER A 379 -0.75 2.82 -6.95
CA SER A 379 -0.17 1.59 -7.49
C SER A 379 -1.25 0.77 -8.20
N LYS A 380 -0.81 -0.04 -9.17
CA LYS A 380 -1.69 -1.00 -9.86
C LYS A 380 -2.34 -2.01 -8.89
N SER A 381 -1.76 -2.22 -7.71
CA SER A 381 -2.31 -3.13 -6.71
C SER A 381 -3.64 -2.64 -6.15
N SER A 382 -3.89 -1.33 -6.13
CA SER A 382 -5.12 -0.77 -5.58
C SER A 382 -6.30 -0.70 -6.53
N GLU A 383 -6.06 -0.78 -7.84
CA GLU A 383 -7.12 -1.03 -8.83
C GLU A 383 -7.83 -2.37 -8.54
N ARG A 384 -7.23 -3.26 -7.73
CA ARG A 384 -7.86 -4.51 -7.29
C ARG A 384 -8.94 -4.32 -6.23
N TRP A 385 -9.05 -3.18 -5.56
CA TRP A 385 -9.98 -3.06 -4.43
C TRP A 385 -11.16 -2.14 -4.73
N VAL A 386 -10.99 -1.24 -5.70
CA VAL A 386 -12.00 -0.27 -6.11
C VAL A 386 -12.93 -0.90 -7.16
N CYS A 387 -13.72 -1.87 -6.69
CA CYS A 387 -14.76 -2.58 -7.44
C CYS A 387 -15.99 -2.83 -6.55
N GLU A 388 -17.14 -3.18 -7.14
CA GLU A 388 -18.41 -3.36 -6.41
C GLU A 388 -18.29 -4.33 -5.23
N THR A 389 -17.47 -5.38 -5.37
CA THR A 389 -17.31 -6.45 -4.37
C THR A 389 -16.54 -6.00 -3.11
N PHE A 390 -15.47 -5.22 -3.27
CA PHE A 390 -14.52 -4.93 -2.18
C PHE A 390 -14.49 -3.46 -1.75
N PHE A 391 -15.19 -2.58 -2.46
CA PHE A 391 -15.12 -1.13 -2.22
C PHE A 391 -15.52 -0.72 -0.81
N GLY A 392 -16.48 -1.40 -0.16
CA GLY A 392 -16.87 -1.09 1.22
C GLY A 392 -15.71 -1.22 2.20
N VAL A 393 -15.07 -2.39 2.22
CA VAL A 393 -13.92 -2.68 3.11
C VAL A 393 -12.74 -1.77 2.78
N TRP A 394 -12.41 -1.63 1.50
CA TRP A 394 -11.32 -0.74 1.07
C TRP A 394 -11.57 0.71 1.45
N LYS A 395 -12.80 1.21 1.28
CA LYS A 395 -13.16 2.59 1.63
C LYS A 395 -13.00 2.86 3.12
N ASP A 396 -13.45 1.94 3.98
CA ASP A 396 -13.37 2.12 5.43
C ASP A 396 -11.92 2.10 5.91
N LEU A 397 -11.10 1.17 5.40
CA LEU A 397 -9.66 1.12 5.68
C LEU A 397 -8.94 2.36 5.12
N PHE A 398 -9.26 2.79 3.91
CA PHE A 398 -8.65 3.98 3.30
C PHE A 398 -8.89 5.23 4.14
N LEU A 399 -10.13 5.44 4.60
CA LEU A 399 -10.48 6.56 5.47
C LEU A 399 -9.74 6.48 6.82
N ALA A 400 -9.69 5.29 7.43
CA ALA A 400 -8.96 5.09 8.68
C ALA A 400 -7.48 5.46 8.55
N ASN A 401 -6.82 5.10 7.45
CA ASN A 401 -5.42 5.48 7.18
C ASN A 401 -5.29 6.98 6.89
N LEU A 402 -6.19 7.54 6.07
CA LEU A 402 -6.17 8.95 5.73
C LEU A 402 -6.29 9.84 6.98
N ASP A 403 -7.12 9.43 7.95
CA ASP A 403 -7.32 10.16 9.21
C ASP A 403 -6.06 10.17 10.12
N THR A 404 -5.11 9.27 9.91
CA THR A 404 -3.83 9.26 10.65
C THR A 404 -2.80 10.25 10.08
N LEU A 405 -2.98 10.70 8.84
CA LEU A 405 -2.05 11.58 8.15
C LEU A 405 -2.22 13.05 8.55
N GLU A 406 -1.14 13.84 8.43
CA GLU A 406 -1.25 15.29 8.58
C GLU A 406 -2.00 15.92 7.40
N ALA A 407 -2.58 17.11 7.60
CA ALA A 407 -3.41 17.78 6.59
C ALA A 407 -2.71 18.01 5.22
N ARG A 408 -1.37 18.17 5.21
CA ARG A 408 -0.61 18.28 3.95
C ARG A 408 -0.50 16.94 3.24
N GLU A 409 -0.30 15.86 3.97
CA GLU A 409 -0.20 14.50 3.43
C GLU A 409 -1.55 14.03 2.91
N GLN A 410 -2.64 14.31 3.66
CA GLN A 410 -4.02 14.08 3.21
C GLN A 410 -4.30 14.79 1.88
N LEU A 411 -3.87 16.06 1.75
CA LEU A 411 -4.01 16.81 0.51
C LEU A 411 -3.27 16.14 -0.65
N HIS A 412 -2.06 15.65 -0.41
CA HIS A 412 -1.24 15.00 -1.42
C HIS A 412 -1.85 13.66 -1.85
N VAL A 413 -2.30 12.83 -0.91
CA VAL A 413 -2.97 11.55 -1.20
C VAL A 413 -4.27 11.76 -1.98
N LEU A 414 -5.14 12.67 -1.55
CA LEU A 414 -6.41 12.95 -2.24
C LEU A 414 -6.23 13.67 -3.58
N SER A 415 -5.04 14.20 -3.86
CA SER A 415 -4.72 14.76 -5.19
C SER A 415 -4.44 13.70 -6.24
N ALA A 416 -4.24 12.44 -5.83
CA ALA A 416 -3.92 11.34 -6.73
C ALA A 416 -5.03 11.07 -7.77
N THR A 417 -4.65 10.40 -8.85
CA THR A 417 -5.61 9.92 -9.86
C THR A 417 -6.57 8.91 -9.25
N PHE A 418 -7.80 8.91 -9.76
CA PHE A 418 -8.87 8.07 -9.22
C PHE A 418 -8.61 6.57 -9.52
N PRO A 419 -8.57 5.69 -8.50
CA PRO A 419 -8.10 4.29 -8.61
C PRO A 419 -9.11 3.24 -9.12
N ALA A 420 -10.15 3.60 -9.89
CA ALA A 420 -11.15 2.59 -10.27
C ALA A 420 -10.60 1.46 -11.15
N ARG A 421 -11.03 0.23 -10.82
CA ARG A 421 -10.79 -0.93 -11.67
C ARG A 421 -11.46 -0.76 -13.03
N ARG A 422 -10.79 -1.20 -14.08
CA ARG A 422 -11.37 -1.31 -15.42
C ARG A 422 -12.48 -2.38 -15.45
N GLY A 423 -13.48 -2.17 -16.30
CA GLY A 423 -14.57 -3.13 -16.54
C GLY A 423 -15.73 -3.09 -15.54
N GLU A 424 -15.67 -2.23 -14.51
CA GLU A 424 -16.78 -2.02 -13.57
C GLU A 424 -17.91 -1.18 -14.19
N SER A 425 -19.10 -1.24 -13.59
CA SER A 425 -20.27 -0.53 -14.12
C SER A 425 -20.06 0.98 -14.13
N SER A 426 -20.55 1.65 -15.18
CA SER A 426 -20.44 3.12 -15.28
C SER A 426 -21.12 3.85 -14.11
N GLU A 427 -22.15 3.23 -13.51
CA GLU A 427 -22.86 3.75 -12.34
C GLU A 427 -21.98 3.69 -11.08
N PHE A 428 -21.31 2.55 -10.84
CA PHE A 428 -20.36 2.38 -9.74
C PHE A 428 -19.16 3.33 -9.88
N ILE A 429 -18.52 3.35 -11.06
CA ILE A 429 -17.36 4.22 -11.33
C ILE A 429 -17.71 5.68 -11.04
N ARG A 430 -18.90 6.13 -11.49
CA ARG A 430 -19.38 7.48 -11.22
C ARG A 430 -19.58 7.73 -9.72
N ALA A 431 -20.23 6.82 -9.00
CA ALA A 431 -20.47 6.98 -7.56
C ALA A 431 -19.17 7.05 -6.75
N CYS A 432 -18.19 6.19 -7.06
CA CYS A 432 -16.88 6.20 -6.44
C CYS A 432 -16.08 7.47 -6.79
N PHE A 433 -16.15 7.93 -8.04
CA PHE A 433 -15.53 9.18 -8.46
C PHE A 433 -16.14 10.38 -7.73
N GLU A 434 -17.47 10.44 -7.60
CA GLU A 434 -18.18 11.48 -6.85
C GLU A 434 -17.80 11.46 -5.36
N TRP A 435 -17.65 10.27 -4.76
CA TRP A 435 -17.18 10.13 -3.39
C TRP A 435 -15.73 10.63 -3.20
N TRP A 436 -14.80 10.19 -4.05
CA TRP A 436 -13.40 10.63 -4.01
C TRP A 436 -13.28 12.15 -4.18
N ARG A 437 -13.98 12.68 -5.18
CA ARG A 437 -14.09 14.12 -5.44
C ARG A 437 -14.71 14.86 -4.26
N GLY A 438 -15.70 14.25 -3.60
CA GLY A 438 -16.35 14.77 -2.41
C GLY A 438 -15.36 14.96 -1.25
N LEU A 439 -14.54 13.95 -0.96
CA LEU A 439 -13.48 14.02 0.06
C LEU A 439 -12.51 15.15 -0.23
N PHE A 440 -11.96 15.20 -1.45
CA PHE A 440 -11.03 16.25 -1.85
C PHE A 440 -11.66 17.65 -1.78
N ASN A 441 -12.92 17.80 -2.21
CA ASN A 441 -13.61 19.08 -2.20
C ASN A 441 -13.91 19.60 -0.78
N GLN A 442 -14.22 18.71 0.16
CA GLN A 442 -14.54 19.08 1.54
C GLN A 442 -13.30 19.35 2.40
N LEU A 443 -12.12 18.95 1.92
CA LEU A 443 -10.86 19.07 2.66
C LEU A 443 -10.57 20.47 3.23
N PRO A 444 -10.80 21.60 2.53
CA PRO A 444 -10.56 22.93 3.09
C PRO A 444 -11.52 23.35 4.20
N GLU A 445 -12.65 22.67 4.32
CA GLU A 445 -13.71 22.95 5.30
C GLU A 445 -13.59 22.05 6.54
N THR A 446 -12.65 21.10 6.57
CA THR A 446 -12.43 20.25 7.74
C THR A 446 -11.81 21.04 8.90
N ASN A 447 -12.22 20.69 10.12
CA ASN A 447 -11.69 21.31 11.33
C ASN A 447 -10.20 20.97 11.45
N GLY A 448 -9.34 22.00 11.42
CA GLY A 448 -7.90 21.84 11.54
C GLY A 448 -7.14 21.97 10.21
N PHE A 449 -7.80 22.09 9.06
CA PHE A 449 -7.10 22.29 7.79
C PHE A 449 -6.32 23.63 7.79
N PRO A 450 -4.99 23.61 7.62
CA PRO A 450 -4.18 24.83 7.66
C PRO A 450 -4.54 25.78 6.51
N LYS A 451 -4.85 27.04 6.86
CA LYS A 451 -5.17 28.07 5.85
C LYS A 451 -4.04 28.30 4.85
N THR A 452 -2.80 28.02 5.23
CA THR A 452 -1.60 28.11 4.38
C THR A 452 -1.58 27.07 3.26
N LEU A 453 -2.33 25.97 3.36
CA LEU A 453 -2.44 24.93 2.32
C LEU A 453 -3.57 25.17 1.31
N ILE A 454 -4.48 26.12 1.57
CA ILE A 454 -5.58 26.47 0.66
C ILE A 454 -5.08 26.82 -0.75
N PRO A 455 -3.96 27.57 -0.94
CA PRO A 455 -3.42 27.81 -2.28
C PRO A 455 -3.01 26.54 -3.02
N GLU A 456 -2.35 25.61 -2.34
CA GLU A 456 -1.95 24.33 -2.91
C GLU A 456 -3.17 23.51 -3.32
N TRP A 457 -4.13 23.36 -2.41
CA TRP A 457 -5.40 22.69 -2.69
C TRP A 457 -6.12 23.34 -3.87
N THR A 458 -6.15 24.68 -3.94
CA THR A 458 -6.85 25.39 -5.03
C THR A 458 -6.20 25.13 -6.38
N VAL A 459 -4.87 25.11 -6.45
CA VAL A 459 -4.15 24.80 -7.69
C VAL A 459 -4.51 23.39 -8.17
N THR A 460 -4.46 22.39 -7.29
CA THR A 460 -4.87 21.03 -7.62
C THR A 460 -6.36 20.97 -8.00
N ALA A 461 -7.24 21.64 -7.25
CA ALA A 461 -8.66 21.71 -7.52
C ALA A 461 -8.99 22.25 -8.91
N THR A 462 -8.25 23.23 -9.43
CA THR A 462 -8.47 23.73 -10.80
C THR A 462 -8.25 22.67 -11.88
N ARG A 463 -7.47 21.63 -11.57
CA ARG A 463 -7.21 20.48 -12.45
C ARG A 463 -8.19 19.33 -12.23
N CYS A 464 -8.66 19.12 -10.99
CA CYS A 464 -9.47 17.96 -10.64
C CYS A 464 -10.98 18.25 -10.57
N LEU A 465 -11.40 19.51 -10.40
CA LEU A 465 -12.79 19.91 -10.13
C LEU A 465 -13.37 20.83 -11.23
N HIS A 466 -13.24 20.46 -12.51
CA HIS A 466 -13.58 21.30 -13.67
C HIS A 466 -15.00 21.90 -13.66
N GLU A 467 -15.98 21.23 -13.06
CA GLU A 467 -17.39 21.67 -13.07
C GLU A 467 -17.76 22.59 -11.90
N GLN A 468 -16.87 22.76 -10.91
CA GLN A 468 -17.18 23.55 -9.72
C GLN A 468 -16.72 25.01 -9.85
N ASN A 469 -17.49 25.92 -9.24
CA ASN A 469 -17.11 27.33 -9.17
C ASN A 469 -16.01 27.55 -8.11
N LEU A 470 -14.76 27.37 -8.51
CA LEU A 470 -13.59 27.53 -7.64
C LEU A 470 -13.18 28.99 -7.40
N PHE A 471 -13.88 29.95 -8.01
CA PHE A 471 -13.50 31.36 -7.94
C PHE A 471 -13.31 31.93 -6.52
N PRO A 472 -14.18 31.63 -5.53
CA PRO A 472 -13.97 32.11 -4.16
C PRO A 472 -12.65 31.61 -3.56
N TYR A 473 -12.27 30.37 -3.85
CA TYR A 473 -11.02 29.78 -3.40
C TYR A 473 -9.82 30.37 -4.13
N ILE A 474 -9.91 30.60 -5.45
CA ILE A 474 -8.84 31.26 -6.21
C ILE A 474 -8.55 32.66 -5.66
N ASP A 475 -9.60 33.46 -5.41
CA ASP A 475 -9.47 34.81 -4.85
C ASP A 475 -8.87 34.78 -3.43
N LYS A 476 -9.33 33.86 -2.59
CA LYS A 476 -8.81 33.63 -1.23
C LYS A 476 -7.34 33.19 -1.26
N SER A 477 -6.98 32.27 -2.13
CA SER A 477 -5.63 31.72 -2.30
C SER A 477 -4.63 32.77 -2.76
N ILE A 478 -4.97 33.60 -3.74
CA ILE A 478 -4.13 34.74 -4.14
C ILE A 478 -3.96 35.72 -2.96
N GLY A 479 -5.04 35.95 -2.19
CA GLY A 479 -4.99 36.78 -0.98
C GLY A 479 -4.02 36.26 0.07
N ILE A 480 -3.99 34.93 0.29
CA ILE A 480 -3.06 34.24 1.20
C ILE A 480 -1.64 34.33 0.66
N LEU A 481 -1.41 33.91 -0.59
CA LEU A 481 -0.08 33.94 -1.22
C LEU A 481 0.52 35.35 -1.23
N ARG A 482 -0.29 36.39 -1.45
CA ARG A 482 0.17 37.78 -1.38
C ARG A 482 0.76 38.12 -0.01
N LYS A 483 0.23 37.57 1.09
CA LYS A 483 0.79 37.76 2.43
C LYS A 483 2.10 36.96 2.59
N GLU A 484 2.14 35.74 2.09
CA GLU A 484 3.34 34.89 2.20
C GLU A 484 4.53 35.44 1.40
N VAL A 485 4.32 35.90 0.16
CA VAL A 485 5.38 36.55 -0.65
C VAL A 485 5.82 37.92 -0.11
N THR A 486 5.09 38.47 0.87
CA THR A 486 5.54 39.68 1.60
C THR A 486 6.44 39.36 2.80
N GLY A 487 6.48 38.10 3.24
CA GLY A 487 7.34 37.64 4.33
C GLY A 487 8.74 37.26 3.85
N ALA A 488 9.69 37.13 4.78
CA ALA A 488 10.96 36.47 4.49
C ALA A 488 10.73 34.95 4.46
N CYS A 489 10.90 34.33 3.30
CA CYS A 489 10.82 32.87 3.13
C CYS A 489 12.06 32.33 2.43
N GLN A 490 12.25 31.00 2.48
CA GLN A 490 13.37 30.37 1.79
C GLN A 490 13.22 30.49 0.26
N PRO A 491 14.32 30.49 -0.52
CA PRO A 491 14.25 30.64 -1.98
C PRO A 491 13.37 29.59 -2.68
N GLU A 492 13.37 28.35 -2.18
CA GLU A 492 12.55 27.25 -2.72
C GLU A 492 11.05 27.47 -2.47
N GLU A 493 10.70 27.95 -1.27
CA GLU A 493 9.32 28.30 -0.92
C GLU A 493 8.82 29.49 -1.74
N GLN A 494 9.68 30.50 -1.95
CA GLN A 494 9.35 31.65 -2.80
C GLN A 494 9.04 31.20 -4.23
N LYS A 495 9.88 30.32 -4.79
CA LYS A 495 9.66 29.76 -6.13
C LYS A 495 8.33 29.01 -6.21
N ARG A 496 8.02 28.20 -5.21
CA ARG A 496 6.74 27.47 -5.12
C ARG A 496 5.55 28.42 -5.07
N HIS A 497 5.61 29.47 -4.24
CA HIS A 497 4.56 30.48 -4.16
C HIS A 497 4.37 31.22 -5.49
N ASP A 498 5.46 31.55 -6.19
CA ASP A 498 5.41 32.19 -7.50
C ASP A 498 4.79 31.28 -8.57
N ASP A 499 5.12 30.00 -8.57
CA ASP A 499 4.53 28.99 -9.47
C ASP A 499 3.02 28.81 -9.20
N GLN A 500 2.60 28.82 -7.93
CA GLN A 500 1.19 28.79 -7.54
C GLN A 500 0.45 30.07 -7.95
N LEU A 501 1.05 31.25 -7.71
CA LEU A 501 0.49 32.54 -8.11
C LEU A 501 0.26 32.59 -9.61
N LYS A 502 1.24 32.14 -10.40
CA LYS A 502 1.14 32.07 -11.86
C LYS A 502 -0.08 31.25 -12.27
N GLN A 503 -0.20 30.02 -11.80
CA GLN A 503 -1.33 29.13 -12.17
C GLN A 503 -2.69 29.71 -11.78
N LEU A 504 -2.81 30.26 -10.57
CA LEU A 504 -4.07 30.85 -10.10
C LEU A 504 -4.46 32.12 -10.88
N LEU A 505 -3.49 32.96 -11.20
CA LEU A 505 -3.71 34.15 -12.03
C LEU A 505 -4.10 33.76 -13.46
N GLU A 506 -3.46 32.75 -14.05
CA GLU A 506 -3.83 32.22 -15.37
C GLU A 506 -5.24 31.62 -15.39
N GLY A 507 -5.65 30.96 -14.30
CA GLY A 507 -7.03 30.53 -14.10
C GLY A 507 -8.02 31.72 -14.08
N LEU A 508 -7.67 32.80 -13.37
CA LEU A 508 -8.49 34.03 -13.36
C LEU A 508 -8.51 34.76 -14.69
N ASP A 509 -7.45 34.68 -15.50
CA ASP A 509 -7.40 35.33 -16.81
C ASP A 509 -8.58 34.90 -17.69
N ARG A 510 -8.94 33.60 -17.61
CA ARG A 510 -10.05 33.00 -18.38
C ARG A 510 -11.42 33.33 -17.77
N LEU A 511 -11.53 33.31 -16.44
CA LEU A 511 -12.81 33.43 -15.74
C LEU A 511 -13.22 34.89 -15.47
N HIS A 512 -12.27 35.70 -15.01
CA HIS A 512 -12.49 37.08 -14.54
C HIS A 512 -11.27 37.98 -14.82
N PRO A 513 -11.04 38.38 -16.08
CA PRO A 513 -9.82 39.09 -16.49
C PRO A 513 -9.60 40.41 -15.73
N ASN A 514 -10.66 41.17 -15.43
CA ASN A 514 -10.54 42.42 -14.66
C ASN A 514 -10.06 42.16 -13.23
N LYS A 515 -10.51 41.07 -12.59
CA LYS A 515 -10.02 40.69 -11.25
C LYS A 515 -8.58 40.22 -11.30
N SER A 516 -8.24 39.41 -12.29
CA SER A 516 -6.86 38.94 -12.50
C SER A 516 -5.89 40.11 -12.65
N PHE A 517 -6.28 41.10 -13.47
CA PHE A 517 -5.55 42.34 -13.65
C PHE A 517 -5.34 43.11 -12.34
N ARG A 518 -6.42 43.30 -11.55
CA ARG A 518 -6.35 43.97 -10.25
C ARG A 518 -5.46 43.23 -9.26
N HIS A 519 -5.50 41.90 -9.22
CA HIS A 519 -4.62 41.10 -8.37
C HIS A 519 -3.15 41.29 -8.74
N ARG A 520 -2.80 41.29 -10.04
CA ARG A 520 -1.42 41.58 -10.48
C ARG A 520 -0.94 42.97 -10.08
N LEU A 521 -1.79 43.99 -10.17
CA LEU A 521 -1.46 45.35 -9.72
C LEU A 521 -1.30 45.46 -8.20
N LEU A 522 -2.10 44.71 -7.44
CA LEU A 522 -1.95 44.61 -5.98
C LEU A 522 -0.66 43.88 -5.60
N LEU A 523 -0.34 42.78 -6.30
CA LEU A 523 0.90 42.04 -6.13
C LEU A 523 2.11 42.92 -6.46
N MET A 524 2.11 43.63 -7.61
CA MET A 524 3.16 44.59 -7.97
C MET A 524 3.44 45.58 -6.84
N ARG A 525 2.41 46.06 -6.14
CA ARG A 525 2.58 46.95 -4.99
C ARG A 525 3.25 46.27 -3.79
N SER A 526 2.87 45.03 -3.49
CA SER A 526 3.23 44.39 -2.21
C SER A 526 4.43 43.46 -2.32
N TYR A 527 4.83 43.10 -3.53
CA TYR A 527 5.90 42.14 -3.77
C TYR A 527 7.25 42.68 -3.30
N THR A 528 7.99 41.83 -2.58
CA THR A 528 9.23 42.19 -1.85
C THR A 528 10.49 42.11 -2.72
N LEU A 529 10.41 41.44 -3.86
CA LEU A 529 11.49 41.36 -4.83
C LEU A 529 11.28 42.38 -5.96
N PRO A 530 12.37 42.93 -6.54
CA PRO A 530 12.26 43.88 -7.63
C PRO A 530 11.80 43.17 -8.89
N LEU A 531 10.78 43.73 -9.55
CA LEU A 531 10.29 43.21 -10.84
C LEU A 531 11.20 43.63 -12.01
N THR A 532 12.01 44.68 -11.82
CA THR A 532 12.89 45.24 -12.83
C THR A 532 14.27 45.55 -12.27
N ASP A 533 15.26 45.65 -13.14
CA ASP A 533 16.61 46.08 -12.78
C ASP A 533 16.70 47.59 -12.45
N GLU A 534 17.91 48.10 -12.23
CA GLU A 534 18.14 49.53 -11.90
C GLU A 534 17.77 50.50 -13.02
N SER A 535 17.66 50.01 -14.26
CA SER A 535 17.24 50.77 -15.44
C SER A 535 15.73 50.65 -15.70
N ILE A 536 14.96 50.09 -14.75
CA ILE A 536 13.53 49.80 -14.91
C ILE A 536 13.27 48.97 -16.17
N SER A 537 14.23 48.09 -16.50
CA SER A 537 14.11 47.13 -17.58
C SER A 537 13.73 45.77 -17.01
N LEU A 538 12.85 45.07 -17.71
CA LEU A 538 12.69 43.63 -17.52
C LEU A 538 13.93 43.03 -18.14
N GLY A 539 14.82 42.47 -17.32
CA GLY A 539 16.19 42.11 -17.73
C GLY A 539 16.26 41.33 -19.05
N SER A 540 17.44 41.38 -19.68
CA SER A 540 17.80 40.59 -20.87
C SER A 540 17.28 39.13 -20.77
N PRO A 541 16.79 38.52 -21.87
CA PRO A 541 16.39 37.10 -21.92
C PRO A 541 17.45 36.12 -21.38
N PHE A 542 18.71 36.53 -21.32
CA PHE A 542 19.83 35.74 -20.82
C PHE A 542 19.95 35.71 -19.27
N ASN A 543 19.25 36.57 -18.53
CA ASN A 543 19.25 36.64 -17.05
C ASN A 543 17.90 36.23 -16.44
N GLN A 544 17.15 35.34 -17.10
CA GLN A 544 15.80 34.90 -16.71
C GLN A 544 15.71 34.14 -15.37
N SER A 545 16.83 33.76 -14.74
CA SER A 545 16.82 32.97 -13.50
C SER A 545 16.21 33.69 -12.29
N ASN A 546 16.11 35.02 -12.32
CA ASN A 546 15.60 35.84 -11.21
C ASN A 546 14.26 36.57 -11.50
N LEU A 547 13.66 36.38 -12.68
CA LEU A 547 12.40 37.05 -13.02
C LEU A 547 11.21 36.28 -12.45
N THR A 548 10.37 37.02 -11.72
CA THR A 548 9.14 36.52 -11.10
C THR A 548 8.17 36.01 -12.16
N GLN A 549 7.93 34.69 -12.17
CA GLN A 549 7.25 34.00 -13.28
C GLN A 549 5.79 34.42 -13.53
N TRP A 550 5.12 35.03 -12.55
CA TRP A 550 3.74 35.48 -12.69
C TRP A 550 3.61 36.89 -13.30
N TYR A 551 4.68 37.68 -13.32
CA TYR A 551 4.66 39.06 -13.81
C TYR A 551 4.70 39.14 -15.33
N ILE A 552 3.80 39.93 -15.91
CA ILE A 552 3.72 40.19 -17.36
C ILE A 552 3.52 41.70 -17.52
N PRO A 553 4.19 42.35 -18.49
CA PRO A 553 3.99 43.78 -18.76
C PRO A 553 2.52 44.13 -18.94
N VAL A 554 2.09 45.27 -18.40
CA VAL A 554 0.68 45.71 -18.44
C VAL A 554 0.19 45.89 -19.88
N CYS A 555 1.07 46.35 -20.78
CA CYS A 555 0.75 46.47 -22.20
C CYS A 555 0.47 45.10 -22.85
N ASP A 556 1.27 44.09 -22.53
CA ASP A 556 1.13 42.72 -23.05
C ASP A 556 -0.09 42.02 -22.45
N LEU A 557 -0.37 42.26 -21.16
CA LEU A 557 -1.58 41.81 -20.47
C LEU A 557 -2.85 42.37 -21.11
N ALA A 558 -2.81 43.58 -21.69
CA ALA A 558 -3.99 44.18 -22.31
C ALA A 558 -4.54 43.28 -23.43
N THR A 559 -3.66 42.78 -24.30
CA THR A 559 -4.02 41.83 -25.36
C THR A 559 -4.42 40.49 -24.74
N ARG A 560 -3.58 39.91 -23.89
CA ARG A 560 -3.83 38.58 -23.30
C ARG A 560 -5.17 38.45 -22.54
N LEU A 561 -5.59 39.49 -21.82
CA LEU A 561 -6.77 39.44 -20.93
C LEU A 561 -8.05 39.96 -21.59
N PHE A 562 -7.94 40.94 -22.48
CA PHE A 562 -9.10 41.68 -22.97
C PHE A 562 -9.30 41.55 -24.49
N GLU A 563 -8.43 40.83 -25.18
CA GLU A 563 -8.69 40.35 -26.53
C GLU A 563 -9.86 39.35 -26.46
N LYS A 564 -11.01 39.79 -26.96
CA LYS A 564 -12.07 38.85 -27.33
C LYS A 564 -11.45 37.94 -28.40
N HIS A 565 -11.66 36.62 -28.36
CA HIS A 565 -11.29 35.77 -29.48
C HIS A 565 -11.86 36.40 -30.77
N LEU A 566 -10.98 37.08 -31.51
CA LEU A 566 -11.34 37.95 -32.60
C LEU A 566 -11.65 37.02 -33.77
N ASP A 567 -12.88 36.52 -33.77
CA ASP A 567 -13.50 35.93 -34.95
C ASP A 567 -13.86 37.08 -35.92
N VAL A 568 -12.86 37.92 -36.20
CA VAL A 568 -12.96 39.08 -37.10
C VAL A 568 -13.07 38.49 -38.48
N LYS A 569 -14.30 38.26 -38.90
CA LYS A 569 -14.56 37.87 -40.28
C LYS A 569 -13.97 38.96 -41.17
N LEU A 570 -13.17 38.54 -42.15
CA LEU A 570 -12.60 39.41 -43.19
C LEU A 570 -13.66 40.16 -44.01
N THR A 571 -14.95 39.97 -43.71
CA THR A 571 -16.11 40.68 -44.26
C THR A 571 -16.54 41.91 -43.45
N GLU A 572 -16.03 42.15 -42.24
CA GLU A 572 -16.38 43.34 -41.43
C GLU A 572 -15.72 44.62 -41.97
N SER A 573 -16.35 45.79 -41.78
CA SER A 573 -15.78 47.08 -42.21
C SER A 573 -14.45 47.40 -41.48
N ALA A 574 -13.54 48.12 -42.14
CA ALA A 574 -12.24 48.49 -41.56
C ALA A 574 -12.36 49.27 -40.23
N GLU A 575 -13.42 50.05 -40.06
CA GLU A 575 -13.70 50.79 -38.83
C GLU A 575 -14.07 49.86 -37.66
N ASN A 576 -14.87 48.81 -37.93
CA ASN A 576 -15.26 47.83 -36.91
C ASN A 576 -14.06 46.98 -36.48
N ARG A 577 -13.19 46.59 -37.43
CA ARG A 577 -11.93 45.88 -37.12
C ARG A 577 -11.01 46.72 -36.25
N LEU A 578 -10.84 48.01 -36.58
CA LEU A 578 -10.02 48.92 -35.79
C LEU A 578 -10.58 49.11 -34.37
N LYS A 579 -11.90 49.27 -34.22
CA LYS A 579 -12.56 49.33 -32.89
C LYS A 579 -12.35 48.05 -32.09
N ALA A 580 -12.44 46.89 -32.75
CA ALA A 580 -12.23 45.59 -32.10
C ALA A 580 -10.77 45.42 -31.62
N LEU A 581 -9.79 45.80 -32.43
CA LEU A 581 -8.35 45.80 -32.07
C LEU A 581 -8.00 46.82 -30.98
N MET A 582 -8.73 47.94 -30.90
CA MET A 582 -8.56 48.96 -29.86
C MET A 582 -9.17 48.57 -28.51
N GLY A 583 -10.24 47.76 -28.53
CA GLY A 583 -11.03 47.39 -27.35
C GLY A 583 -10.21 46.90 -26.14
N PRO A 584 -9.22 46.01 -26.31
CA PRO A 584 -8.41 45.49 -25.20
C PRO A 584 -7.62 46.59 -24.50
N TYR A 585 -6.96 47.46 -25.26
CA TYR A 585 -6.15 48.56 -24.73
C TYR A 585 -6.99 49.65 -24.07
N VAL A 586 -8.19 49.95 -24.62
CA VAL A 586 -9.13 50.86 -23.97
C VAL A 586 -9.60 50.31 -22.62
N THR A 587 -9.94 49.02 -22.58
CA THR A 587 -10.39 48.34 -21.35
C THR A 587 -9.29 48.33 -20.30
N CYS A 588 -8.06 47.94 -20.68
CA CYS A 588 -6.89 47.97 -19.81
C CYS A 588 -6.60 49.38 -19.27
N THR A 589 -6.65 50.40 -20.14
CA THR A 589 -6.45 51.81 -19.75
C THR A 589 -7.47 52.24 -18.69
N ASN A 590 -8.75 51.89 -18.89
CA ASN A 590 -9.81 52.22 -17.95
C ASN A 590 -9.67 51.47 -16.61
N GLU A 591 -9.38 50.16 -16.64
CA GLU A 591 -9.17 49.36 -15.42
C GLU A 591 -7.93 49.83 -14.64
N LEU A 592 -6.84 50.20 -15.32
CA LEU A 592 -5.64 50.73 -14.66
C LEU A 592 -5.92 52.10 -14.02
N ALA A 593 -6.66 52.97 -14.71
CA ALA A 593 -7.07 54.26 -14.16
C ALA A 593 -8.04 54.09 -12.97
N GLU A 594 -9.00 53.16 -13.07
CA GLU A 594 -9.90 52.82 -11.97
C GLU A 594 -9.13 52.27 -10.76
N PHE A 595 -8.15 51.40 -11.00
CA PHE A 595 -7.28 50.87 -9.95
C PHE A 595 -6.53 52.01 -9.26
N CYS A 596 -5.79 52.84 -10.01
CA CYS A 596 -5.05 53.98 -9.46
C CYS A 596 -5.97 54.91 -8.64
N LEU A 597 -7.14 55.23 -9.19
CA LEU A 597 -8.15 56.05 -8.52
C LEU A 597 -8.64 55.40 -7.23
N SER A 598 -8.87 54.08 -7.22
CA SER A 598 -9.35 53.35 -6.04
C SER A 598 -8.36 53.43 -4.87
N ARG A 599 -7.05 53.42 -5.18
CA ARG A 599 -5.97 53.51 -4.18
C ARG A 599 -5.83 54.91 -3.57
N LEU A 600 -6.24 55.93 -4.30
CA LEU A 600 -6.18 57.34 -3.88
C LEU A 600 -7.42 57.80 -3.09
N ARG A 601 -8.41 56.93 -2.89
CA ARG A 601 -9.62 57.25 -2.12
C ARG A 601 -9.40 57.10 -0.62
N LEU A 602 -10.27 57.76 0.15
CA LEU A 602 -10.42 57.49 1.57
C LEU A 602 -10.98 56.08 1.80
N ARG A 603 -10.61 55.47 2.93
CA ARG A 603 -11.15 54.17 3.35
C ARG A 603 -12.65 54.30 3.60
N LYS A 604 -13.37 53.18 3.52
CA LYS A 604 -14.82 53.16 3.72
C LYS A 604 -15.16 53.66 5.14
N GLY A 605 -16.01 54.68 5.22
CA GLY A 605 -16.43 55.30 6.48
C GLY A 605 -15.61 56.53 6.89
N GLU A 606 -14.43 56.74 6.28
CA GLU A 606 -13.57 57.89 6.57
C GLU A 606 -14.04 59.17 5.86
N LYS A 607 -13.85 60.30 6.54
CA LYS A 607 -14.13 61.64 6.01
C LYS A 607 -13.00 62.59 6.36
N ALA A 608 -12.69 63.49 5.43
CA ALA A 608 -11.79 64.60 5.70
C ALA A 608 -12.38 65.52 6.78
N ARG A 609 -11.57 65.90 7.76
CA ARG A 609 -11.91 66.89 8.79
C ARG A 609 -11.19 68.19 8.46
N GLU A 610 -11.87 69.33 8.56
CA GLU A 610 -11.26 70.64 8.30
C GLU A 610 -10.54 70.76 6.94
N LYS A 611 -11.09 70.11 5.91
CA LYS A 611 -10.55 70.07 4.53
C LYS A 611 -9.22 69.31 4.36
N GLN A 612 -8.76 68.57 5.37
CA GLN A 612 -7.59 67.69 5.28
C GLN A 612 -7.93 66.27 5.75
N TYR A 613 -7.13 65.29 5.34
CA TYR A 613 -7.19 63.93 5.86
C TYR A 613 -5.79 63.48 6.29
N THR A 614 -5.72 62.49 7.17
CA THR A 614 -4.44 61.88 7.56
C THR A 614 -4.10 60.67 6.69
N ALA A 615 -2.84 60.22 6.72
CA ALA A 615 -2.40 59.09 5.90
C ALA A 615 -3.17 57.80 6.22
N GLU A 616 -3.60 57.62 7.46
CA GLU A 616 -4.34 56.45 7.96
C GLU A 616 -5.75 56.37 7.36
N GLN A 617 -6.35 57.52 7.02
CA GLN A 617 -7.69 57.61 6.45
C GLN A 617 -7.73 57.24 4.96
N ILE A 618 -6.58 57.13 4.29
CA ILE A 618 -6.45 56.82 2.86
C ILE A 618 -6.24 55.32 2.65
N VAL A 619 -6.72 54.82 1.52
CA VAL A 619 -6.43 53.43 1.10
C VAL A 619 -4.93 53.21 0.88
N GLU A 620 -4.23 54.12 0.19
CA GLU A 620 -2.78 54.11 0.06
C GLU A 620 -2.06 55.03 1.05
N GLN A 621 -1.41 54.43 2.05
CA GLN A 621 -0.67 55.17 3.08
C GLN A 621 0.69 55.69 2.58
N SER A 622 1.34 55.02 1.62
CA SER A 622 2.65 55.44 1.12
C SER A 622 2.53 56.65 0.20
N SER A 623 3.15 57.78 0.57
CA SER A 623 3.16 58.98 -0.27
C SER A 623 3.82 58.73 -1.63
N VAL A 624 4.92 57.97 -1.68
CA VAL A 624 5.59 57.54 -2.92
C VAL A 624 4.60 56.87 -3.89
N TRP A 625 3.79 55.92 -3.40
CA TRP A 625 2.79 55.25 -4.22
C TRP A 625 1.63 56.18 -4.63
N ARG A 626 1.20 57.11 -3.75
CA ARG A 626 0.21 58.13 -4.12
C ARG A 626 0.72 59.02 -5.26
N GLN A 627 1.98 59.45 -5.21
CA GLN A 627 2.63 60.17 -6.31
C GLN A 627 2.65 59.32 -7.59
N GLY A 628 3.03 58.04 -7.50
CA GLY A 628 3.02 57.10 -8.61
C GLY A 628 1.67 56.95 -9.30
N TYR A 629 0.60 56.76 -8.52
CA TYR A 629 -0.76 56.63 -9.05
C TYR A 629 -1.24 57.91 -9.76
N LEU A 630 -0.89 59.10 -9.24
CA LEU A 630 -1.21 60.38 -9.90
C LEU A 630 -0.42 60.58 -11.21
N LYS A 631 0.85 60.17 -11.23
CA LYS A 631 1.65 60.19 -12.46
C LYS A 631 1.11 59.20 -13.50
N ALA A 632 0.75 57.99 -13.08
CA ALA A 632 0.10 57.02 -13.95
C ALA A 632 -1.21 57.57 -14.55
N LEU A 633 -2.09 58.18 -13.74
CA LEU A 633 -3.32 58.83 -14.23
C LEU A 633 -3.03 59.97 -15.23
N THR A 634 -1.95 60.71 -15.03
CA THR A 634 -1.51 61.78 -15.94
C THR A 634 -1.11 61.24 -17.32
N GLU A 635 -0.43 60.10 -17.36
CA GLU A 635 0.00 59.44 -18.60
C GLU A 635 -1.16 58.77 -19.34
N LEU A 636 -2.08 58.11 -18.61
CA LEU A 636 -3.26 57.48 -19.21
C LEU A 636 -4.24 58.49 -19.82
N GLY A 637 -4.36 59.69 -19.21
CA GLY A 637 -5.14 60.79 -19.77
C GLY A 637 -6.65 60.54 -19.86
N VAL A 638 -7.18 59.59 -19.09
CA VAL A 638 -8.62 59.26 -19.04
C VAL A 638 -9.29 59.86 -17.81
N ASP A 639 -10.53 60.33 -17.95
CA ASP A 639 -11.27 61.02 -16.87
C ASP A 639 -12.37 60.17 -16.21
N LEU A 640 -12.65 58.97 -16.75
CA LEU A 640 -13.66 58.02 -16.27
C LEU A 640 -15.01 58.69 -15.94
N ASN A 641 -15.58 59.40 -16.91
CA ASN A 641 -16.84 60.16 -16.77
C ASN A 641 -16.79 61.19 -15.63
N GLY A 642 -15.67 61.89 -15.51
CA GLY A 642 -15.49 62.97 -14.53
C GLY A 642 -15.09 62.52 -13.13
N LYS A 643 -14.84 61.23 -12.91
CA LYS A 643 -14.44 60.71 -11.60
C LYS A 643 -12.99 61.06 -11.28
N VAL A 644 -12.08 61.04 -12.27
CA VAL A 644 -10.65 61.27 -12.04
C VAL A 644 -10.38 62.71 -11.68
N HIS A 645 -10.81 63.70 -12.48
CA HIS A 645 -10.51 65.10 -12.18
C HIS A 645 -11.12 65.57 -10.85
N LYS A 646 -12.29 65.05 -10.46
CA LYS A 646 -12.92 65.36 -9.16
C LYS A 646 -12.08 64.84 -8.00
N ALA A 647 -11.62 63.59 -8.08
CA ALA A 647 -10.78 63.01 -7.03
C ALA A 647 -9.41 63.67 -6.96
N VAL A 648 -8.78 63.94 -8.10
CA VAL A 648 -7.47 64.62 -8.15
C VAL A 648 -7.58 66.05 -7.61
N TYR A 649 -8.69 66.76 -7.88
CA TYR A 649 -8.94 68.07 -7.28
C TYR A 649 -9.03 67.99 -5.76
N PHE A 650 -9.73 66.98 -5.22
CA PHE A 650 -9.81 66.75 -3.78
C PHE A 650 -8.44 66.47 -3.16
N ILE A 651 -7.63 65.60 -3.78
CA ILE A 651 -6.27 65.26 -3.34
C ILE A 651 -5.36 66.49 -3.34
N LYS A 652 -5.41 67.28 -4.42
CA LYS A 652 -4.66 68.54 -4.53
C LYS A 652 -4.90 69.49 -3.36
N GLN A 653 -6.11 69.51 -2.80
CA GLN A 653 -6.46 70.39 -1.67
C GLN A 653 -6.17 69.77 -0.30
N SER A 654 -6.25 68.44 -0.19
CA SER A 654 -6.49 67.78 1.10
C SER A 654 -5.46 66.71 1.49
N ASP A 655 -4.57 66.27 0.57
CA ASP A 655 -3.53 65.28 0.91
C ASP A 655 -2.56 65.84 1.96
N PRO A 656 -2.14 65.06 2.97
CA PRO A 656 -1.21 65.53 3.99
C PRO A 656 0.18 65.86 3.42
N ASP A 657 0.60 65.21 2.33
CA ASP A 657 1.94 65.35 1.76
C ASP A 657 1.98 66.48 0.68
N PRO A 658 2.85 67.50 0.83
CA PRO A 658 2.95 68.61 -0.11
C PRO A 658 3.37 68.20 -1.53
N ASP A 659 4.22 67.18 -1.68
CA ASP A 659 4.69 66.70 -2.98
C ASP A 659 3.57 65.97 -3.72
N VAL A 660 2.74 65.22 -2.98
CA VAL A 660 1.52 64.61 -3.54
C VAL A 660 0.56 65.69 -4.03
N ARG A 661 0.37 66.79 -3.28
CA ARG A 661 -0.47 67.93 -3.72
C ARG A 661 0.08 68.63 -4.97
N ALA A 662 1.41 68.75 -5.09
CA ALA A 662 2.06 69.32 -6.26
C ALA A 662 1.80 68.48 -7.51
N ILE A 663 2.02 67.16 -7.44
CA ILE A 663 1.76 66.23 -8.56
C ILE A 663 0.26 66.17 -8.88
N ALA A 664 -0.62 66.20 -7.88
CA ALA A 664 -2.06 66.27 -8.12
C ALA A 664 -2.47 67.55 -8.89
N SER A 665 -1.75 68.67 -8.68
CA SER A 665 -1.99 69.91 -9.44
C SER A 665 -1.66 69.75 -10.92
N GLU A 666 -0.59 69.04 -11.26
CA GLU A 666 -0.21 68.72 -12.63
C GLU A 666 -1.20 67.74 -13.26
N CYS A 667 -1.51 66.66 -12.55
CA CYS A 667 -2.49 65.66 -12.98
C CYS A 667 -3.87 66.29 -13.26
N TYR A 668 -4.34 67.19 -12.39
CA TYR A 668 -5.62 67.89 -12.59
C TYR A 668 -5.63 68.71 -13.88
N LYS A 669 -4.55 69.46 -14.15
CA LYS A 669 -4.40 70.25 -15.39
C LYS A 669 -4.36 69.34 -16.61
N ALA A 670 -3.63 68.22 -16.52
CA ALA A 670 -3.49 67.27 -17.61
C ALA A 670 -4.81 66.58 -17.94
N VAL A 671 -5.49 65.97 -16.97
CA VAL A 671 -6.75 65.23 -17.20
C VAL A 671 -7.87 66.15 -17.70
N ARG A 672 -7.96 67.39 -17.19
CA ARG A 672 -8.96 68.37 -17.66
C ARG A 672 -8.71 68.88 -19.08
N ARG A 673 -7.46 68.85 -19.56
CA ARG A 673 -7.07 69.29 -20.92
C ARG A 673 -6.99 68.14 -21.93
N ARG A 674 -6.69 66.92 -21.47
CA ARG A 674 -6.34 65.75 -22.30
C ARG A 674 -7.47 64.73 -22.47
N THR A 675 -8.75 65.11 -22.31
CA THR A 675 -9.86 64.23 -22.73
C THR A 675 -9.83 64.07 -24.27
N LYS A 676 -8.89 63.28 -24.78
CA LYS A 676 -8.62 63.07 -26.20
C LYS A 676 -9.85 62.40 -26.80
N LYS A 677 -10.55 63.10 -27.69
CA LYS A 677 -11.75 62.56 -28.34
C LYS A 677 -11.44 61.36 -29.24
N ASN A 678 -10.22 61.21 -29.76
CA ASN A 678 -9.81 60.12 -30.67
C ASN A 678 -8.37 59.63 -30.37
N SER A 679 -8.18 58.63 -29.52
CA SER A 679 -6.85 58.02 -29.26
C SER A 679 -6.57 56.88 -30.25
N THR A 680 -5.35 56.75 -30.78
CA THR A 680 -4.95 55.60 -31.62
C THR A 680 -4.43 54.42 -30.78
N ILE A 681 -4.31 53.22 -31.37
CA ILE A 681 -3.70 52.06 -30.69
C ILE A 681 -2.29 52.38 -30.14
N PRO A 682 -1.36 52.97 -30.92
CA PRO A 682 -0.06 53.38 -30.39
C PRO A 682 -0.15 54.41 -29.26
N ASP A 683 -1.13 55.32 -29.28
CA ASP A 683 -1.32 56.28 -28.19
C ASP A 683 -1.74 55.59 -26.88
N LEU A 684 -2.65 54.61 -26.96
CA LEU A 684 -3.10 53.83 -25.81
C LEU A 684 -1.96 53.01 -25.22
N LYS A 685 -1.21 52.29 -26.07
CA LYS A 685 -0.05 51.49 -25.66
C LYS A 685 1.02 52.34 -24.98
N ARG A 686 1.38 53.49 -25.57
CA ARG A 686 2.34 54.43 -24.95
C ARG A 686 1.85 54.94 -23.60
N GLY A 687 0.55 55.23 -23.46
CA GLY A 687 -0.05 55.64 -22.19
C GLY A 687 0.05 54.55 -21.13
N ILE A 688 -0.25 53.30 -21.48
CA ILE A 688 -0.13 52.14 -20.59
C ILE A 688 1.33 51.91 -20.17
N ILE A 689 2.27 51.87 -21.11
CA ILE A 689 3.72 51.68 -20.85
C ILE A 689 4.24 52.80 -19.93
N ALA A 690 3.89 54.06 -20.20
CA ALA A 690 4.33 55.18 -19.39
C ALA A 690 3.74 55.14 -17.96
N ALA A 691 2.48 54.72 -17.83
CA ALA A 691 1.85 54.56 -16.53
C ALA A 691 2.49 53.43 -15.72
N GLU A 692 2.70 52.26 -16.33
CA GLU A 692 3.38 51.10 -15.73
C GLU A 692 4.80 51.47 -15.26
N TRP A 693 5.57 52.19 -16.09
CA TRP A 693 6.92 52.65 -15.74
C TRP A 693 6.96 53.45 -14.44
N TRP A 694 5.97 54.34 -14.21
CA TRP A 694 5.88 55.07 -12.94
C TRP A 694 5.58 54.16 -11.75
N LEU A 695 4.76 53.12 -11.94
CA LEU A 695 4.45 52.16 -10.86
C LEU A 695 5.68 51.31 -10.51
N LEU A 696 6.47 50.88 -11.51
CA LEU A 696 7.70 50.13 -11.30
C LEU A 696 8.78 50.95 -10.57
N ILE A 697 8.92 52.25 -10.90
CA ILE A 697 9.76 53.17 -10.12
C ILE A 697 9.30 53.22 -8.66
N CYS A 698 8.00 53.32 -8.41
CA CYS A 698 7.47 53.38 -7.04
C CYS A 698 7.74 52.09 -6.27
N GLN A 699 7.62 50.92 -6.92
CA GLN A 699 7.97 49.65 -6.31
C GLN A 699 9.44 49.65 -5.88
N ARG A 700 10.35 49.97 -6.81
CA ARG A 700 11.79 49.92 -6.56
C ARG A 700 12.22 50.92 -5.49
N GLN A 701 11.66 52.14 -5.50
CA GLN A 701 11.87 53.14 -4.44
C GLN A 701 11.36 52.64 -3.09
N LYS A 702 10.19 51.99 -3.04
CA LYS A 702 9.62 51.46 -1.80
C LYS A 702 10.47 50.34 -1.21
N LEU A 703 11.13 49.55 -2.06
CA LEU A 703 12.09 48.52 -1.67
C LEU A 703 13.47 49.09 -1.25
N GLY A 704 13.67 50.41 -1.32
CA GLY A 704 14.95 51.05 -0.97
C GLY A 704 16.07 50.76 -1.98
N MET A 705 15.72 50.37 -3.21
CA MET A 705 16.69 49.98 -4.23
C MET A 705 17.11 51.15 -5.13
N VAL A 706 18.37 51.12 -5.58
CA VAL A 706 18.96 52.18 -6.43
C VAL A 706 18.29 52.20 -7.81
N ILE A 707 17.96 53.40 -8.30
CA ILE A 707 17.43 53.64 -9.65
C ILE A 707 18.45 54.47 -10.42
N ASN A 708 18.91 53.93 -11.55
CA ASN A 708 19.69 54.71 -12.52
C ASN A 708 18.70 55.52 -13.38
N HIS A 709 18.49 56.78 -13.02
CA HIS A 709 17.49 57.63 -13.65
C HIS A 709 17.76 57.90 -15.14
N GLU A 710 19.03 57.96 -15.56
CA GLU A 710 19.38 58.21 -16.96
C GLU A 710 19.02 57.00 -17.83
N ASP A 711 19.44 55.80 -17.40
CA ASP A 711 19.12 54.57 -18.12
C ASP A 711 17.63 54.23 -18.04
N ALA A 712 16.96 54.49 -16.91
CA ALA A 712 15.51 54.33 -16.81
C ALA A 712 14.73 55.21 -17.80
N LEU A 713 15.19 56.44 -18.06
CA LEU A 713 14.60 57.30 -19.09
C LEU A 713 14.88 56.78 -20.50
N LYS A 714 16.06 56.20 -20.75
CA LYS A 714 16.40 55.56 -22.02
C LYS A 714 15.53 54.34 -22.29
N THR A 715 15.36 53.46 -21.29
CA THR A 715 14.46 52.30 -21.35
C THR A 715 13.03 52.74 -21.67
N ARG A 716 12.50 53.73 -20.95
CA ARG A 716 11.16 54.29 -21.20
C ARG A 716 11.01 54.79 -22.64
N ARG A 717 11.98 55.57 -23.15
CA ARG A 717 11.94 56.10 -24.53
C ARG A 717 11.97 54.98 -25.57
N ASN A 718 12.74 53.93 -25.35
CA ASN A 718 12.82 52.79 -26.26
C ASN A 718 11.48 52.05 -26.32
N LEU A 719 10.88 51.72 -25.18
CA LEU A 719 9.55 51.08 -25.13
C LEU A 719 8.46 51.92 -25.81
N MET A 720 8.51 53.25 -25.70
CA MET A 720 7.53 54.14 -26.35
C MET A 720 7.73 54.30 -27.87
N ARG A 721 8.94 54.03 -28.40
CA ARG A 721 9.25 54.10 -29.84
C ARG A 721 8.67 52.90 -30.59
N THR A 722 8.68 51.73 -29.95
CA THR A 722 8.11 50.47 -30.47
C THR A 722 7.11 49.89 -29.45
N PRO A 723 5.94 50.54 -29.26
CA PRO A 723 4.98 50.21 -28.21
C PRO A 723 4.06 49.02 -28.52
#